data_AF-A0A2A8SC52-F1
#
_entry.id   AF-A0A2A8SC52-F1
#
_cell.length_a   1.000
_cell.length_b   1.000
_cell.length_c   1.000
_cell.angle_alpha   90.00
_cell.angle_beta   90.00
_cell.angle_gamma   90.00
#
_symmetry.space_group_name_H-M   'P 1'
#
loop_
_entity.id
_entity.type
_entity.pdbx_description
1 polymer ?
#
loop_
_entity_poly.entity_id
_entity_poly.type
_entity_poly.pdbx_seq_one_letter_code
_entity_poly.pdbx_strand_id
1 'polypeptide(L)'
;MKNRKSARSLVLGIIFVGVVLFNFSKPTYAYIPSEDQIVKSKPNHYGTEENQPAYDIWGQTISQKKANELLKTNEGKTLLSPQNGAVKIDNNLLKVGRESFYEETFGNEVFLTDIMGILNGALTLENIKKAIYDLHGKGTTNLRVELAKTVKLGDKTFEKGTKIDTGLDVASGSNEVLGMPIIKPEGREKIGVSCAACHATVTRDTKKVIEGAVNNDFNGGLILALGTNSAAYFSRAEIQSLQDYIKDLGRTVVTSDGKKAPLPDPEMIEETVDRTLLKWPRGNFDASSDLVNNPTQIPDSFTFGDHPYGWNGFAQAGPFKGLSVINSAVNIQGSDLTTLAHASPFLFKIDKEVYLGTMLQNAANPKYRYDPKSGKKPSEFFASVDPTPGVPGVNELIALPTFPRPSLISPNGLLSSSPGYRVMEQNNGMSALQNTFVSPKPPLSVDNKTMKKGKNVFARAGCITCHAGQTYTNNRIIPVNEIKTEPSRAKSFEAIGKNLAEPIMYSPDTSVPIPKGAKLLKVPAYTLDKEKINLAYMLNGSPGGYKVPSLLGLYWGAPYLHDGGVAVGQNVESELGMTGTVSKGIEPNPFNSLRALIDQNLRRKVIEANKNSKDLQDAHITGEGHEYWVDSSTGFSKQEQDALINYLLTLE
;
A
#
# COMPACT_ATOMS: atom_id res chain seq x y z
N MET A 1 5.22 9.61 -63.35
CA MET A 1 4.12 9.07 -62.51
C MET A 1 4.53 7.97 -61.51
N LYS A 2 5.64 7.23 -61.68
CA LYS A 2 6.08 6.19 -60.72
C LYS A 2 6.56 6.72 -59.36
N ASN A 3 7.27 7.85 -59.29
CA ASN A 3 7.80 8.38 -58.02
C ASN A 3 6.74 8.96 -57.06
N ARG A 4 5.59 9.43 -57.57
CA ARG A 4 4.50 9.96 -56.72
C ARG A 4 3.73 8.86 -55.97
N LYS A 5 3.68 7.63 -56.50
CA LYS A 5 3.03 6.50 -55.82
C LYS A 5 3.89 5.97 -54.67
N SER A 6 5.21 5.86 -54.87
CA SER A 6 6.16 5.44 -53.82
C SER A 6 6.18 6.41 -52.63
N ALA A 7 6.20 7.72 -52.88
CA ALA A 7 6.15 8.73 -51.80
C ALA A 7 4.83 8.69 -51.01
N ARG A 8 3.69 8.49 -51.69
CA ARG A 8 2.38 8.33 -51.01
C ARG A 8 2.30 7.07 -50.16
N SER A 9 2.84 5.94 -50.64
CA SER A 9 2.88 4.69 -49.88
C SER A 9 3.80 4.78 -48.66
N LEU A 10 4.92 5.50 -48.76
CA LEU A 10 5.83 5.75 -47.63
C LEU A 10 5.19 6.64 -46.57
N VAL A 11 4.51 7.72 -46.98
CA VAL A 11 3.79 8.63 -46.06
C VAL A 11 2.61 7.91 -45.39
N LEU A 12 1.84 7.10 -46.13
CA LEU A 12 0.78 6.27 -45.54
C LEU A 12 1.34 5.22 -44.58
N GLY A 13 2.50 4.64 -44.88
CA GLY A 13 3.20 3.71 -43.98
C GLY A 13 3.67 4.39 -42.69
N ILE A 14 4.23 5.59 -42.77
CA ILE A 14 4.65 6.38 -41.59
C ILE A 14 3.44 6.84 -40.78
N ILE A 15 2.35 7.26 -41.41
CA ILE A 15 1.10 7.61 -40.71
C ILE A 15 0.49 6.37 -40.06
N PHE A 16 0.49 5.22 -40.74
CA PHE A 16 -0.02 3.96 -40.16
C PHE A 16 0.83 3.50 -38.98
N VAL A 17 2.16 3.52 -39.11
CA VAL A 17 3.08 3.21 -38.00
C VAL A 17 2.94 4.23 -36.88
N GLY A 18 2.77 5.52 -37.18
CA GLY A 18 2.52 6.58 -36.21
C GLY A 18 1.18 6.42 -35.48
N VAL A 19 0.12 6.03 -36.19
CA VAL A 19 -1.21 5.75 -35.61
C VAL A 19 -1.20 4.46 -34.79
N VAL A 20 -0.48 3.43 -35.23
CA VAL A 20 -0.30 2.18 -34.49
C VAL A 20 0.52 2.45 -33.21
N LEU A 21 1.65 3.14 -33.31
CA LEU A 21 2.47 3.53 -32.14
C LEU A 21 1.71 4.46 -31.19
N PHE A 22 0.90 5.38 -31.71
CA PHE A 22 0.04 6.25 -30.90
C PHE A 22 -1.09 5.46 -30.20
N ASN A 23 -1.69 4.48 -30.86
CA ASN A 23 -2.70 3.60 -30.27
C ASN A 23 -2.11 2.62 -29.24
N PHE A 24 -0.82 2.31 -29.30
CA PHE A 24 -0.11 1.50 -28.30
C PHE A 24 0.59 2.33 -27.21
N SER A 25 0.82 3.63 -27.44
CA SER A 25 1.29 4.52 -26.38
C SER A 25 0.13 4.87 -25.45
N LYS A 26 0.27 4.59 -24.16
CA LYS A 26 -0.58 5.14 -23.10
C LYS A 26 0.13 6.41 -22.59
N PRO A 27 -0.25 7.63 -22.99
CA PRO A 27 0.36 8.83 -22.44
C PRO A 27 0.07 8.85 -20.94
N THR A 28 1.14 8.83 -20.15
CA THR A 28 1.10 8.94 -18.69
C THR A 28 1.62 10.31 -18.30
N TYR A 29 0.87 10.99 -17.44
CA TYR A 29 1.27 12.24 -16.81
C TYR A 29 1.43 11.97 -15.33
N ALA A 30 2.68 11.97 -14.87
CA ALA A 30 3.04 11.64 -13.50
C ALA A 30 4.28 12.43 -13.08
N TYR A 31 4.30 12.78 -11.79
CA TYR A 31 5.33 13.61 -11.24
C TYR A 31 6.44 12.76 -10.62
N ILE A 32 7.60 12.74 -11.28
CA ILE A 32 8.85 12.27 -10.70
C ILE A 32 9.66 13.51 -10.26
N PRO A 33 9.96 13.69 -8.97
CA PRO A 33 10.76 14.82 -8.52
C PRO A 33 12.20 14.70 -9.02
N SER A 34 12.80 15.84 -9.37
CA SER A 34 14.25 15.93 -9.58
C SER A 34 15.01 16.00 -8.24
N GLU A 35 16.31 15.75 -8.26
CA GLU A 35 17.18 15.76 -7.06
C GLU A 35 17.09 17.06 -6.24
N ASP A 36 16.89 18.22 -6.88
CA ASP A 36 16.76 19.50 -6.20
C ASP A 36 15.38 19.72 -5.55
N GLN A 37 14.37 18.94 -5.96
CA GLN A 37 13.02 18.94 -5.41
C GLN A 37 12.86 17.98 -4.22
N ILE A 38 13.88 17.17 -3.94
CA ILE A 38 13.90 16.21 -2.83
C ILE A 38 14.62 16.83 -1.62
N VAL A 39 14.16 16.49 -0.41
CA VAL A 39 14.88 16.83 0.81
C VAL A 39 16.16 16.01 0.89
N LYS A 40 17.31 16.68 0.95
CA LYS A 40 18.61 16.02 1.04
C LYS A 40 18.71 15.18 2.31
N SER A 41 19.03 13.90 2.15
CA SER A 41 19.36 12.97 3.22
C SER A 41 20.87 12.68 3.24
N LYS A 42 21.32 11.93 4.23
CA LYS A 42 22.70 11.40 4.26
C LYS A 42 22.92 10.43 3.10
N PRO A 43 24.20 10.15 2.73
CA PRO A 43 24.51 9.06 1.80
C PRO A 43 23.84 7.75 2.22
N ASN A 44 23.55 6.89 1.25
CA ASN A 44 22.84 5.64 1.47
C ASN A 44 23.52 4.72 2.51
N HIS A 45 22.76 3.75 3.01
CA HIS A 45 23.14 2.85 4.11
C HIS A 45 24.43 2.03 3.91
N TYR A 46 24.96 1.98 2.69
CA TYR A 46 26.05 1.08 2.29
C TYR A 46 27.44 1.73 2.34
N GLY A 47 27.53 3.05 2.47
CA GLY A 47 28.81 3.76 2.55
C GLY A 47 29.61 3.70 1.25
N THR A 48 30.69 2.91 1.22
CA THR A 48 31.62 2.83 0.06
C THR A 48 31.04 2.05 -1.12
N GLU A 49 31.50 2.34 -2.35
CA GLU A 49 31.09 1.61 -3.56
C GLU A 49 31.24 0.08 -3.46
N GLU A 50 32.32 -0.42 -2.84
CA GLU A 50 32.55 -1.87 -2.68
C GLU A 50 31.48 -2.59 -1.84
N ASN A 51 30.81 -1.85 -0.95
CA ASN A 51 29.78 -2.36 -0.05
C ASN A 51 28.37 -2.20 -0.61
N GLN A 52 28.22 -1.46 -1.72
CA GLN A 52 26.93 -1.32 -2.40
C GLN A 52 26.40 -2.70 -2.81
N PRO A 53 25.07 -2.89 -2.81
CA PRO A 53 24.47 -4.13 -3.26
C PRO A 53 24.72 -4.30 -4.77
N ALA A 54 25.07 -5.52 -5.18
CA ALA A 54 25.26 -5.90 -6.58
C ALA A 54 24.22 -6.93 -7.04
N TYR A 55 23.83 -7.83 -6.13
CA TYR A 55 22.78 -8.81 -6.38
C TYR A 55 21.94 -9.01 -5.11
N ASP A 56 20.67 -9.34 -5.30
CA ASP A 56 19.85 -10.02 -4.30
C ASP A 56 19.60 -11.45 -4.75
N ILE A 57 19.70 -12.42 -3.84
CA ILE A 57 19.35 -13.82 -4.09
C ILE A 57 18.44 -14.27 -2.96
N TRP A 58 17.12 -14.31 -3.21
CA TRP A 58 16.13 -14.73 -2.23
C TRP A 58 16.22 -13.94 -0.89
N GLY A 59 16.52 -12.65 -0.96
CA GLY A 59 16.70 -11.78 0.20
C GLY A 59 18.09 -11.77 0.80
N GLN A 60 19.04 -12.53 0.24
CA GLN A 60 20.44 -12.40 0.57
C GLN A 60 21.10 -11.37 -0.36
N THR A 61 21.54 -10.25 0.23
CA THR A 61 22.30 -9.23 -0.49
C THR A 61 23.75 -9.66 -0.68
N ILE A 62 24.24 -9.57 -1.91
CA ILE A 62 25.64 -9.77 -2.31
C ILE A 62 26.22 -8.41 -2.68
N SER A 63 27.29 -7.99 -1.99
CA SER A 63 27.96 -6.70 -2.27
C SER A 63 28.74 -6.72 -3.59
N GLN A 64 29.09 -5.53 -4.12
CA GLN A 64 29.95 -5.39 -5.30
C GLN A 64 31.26 -6.15 -5.15
N LYS A 65 31.94 -6.01 -3.99
CA LYS A 65 33.16 -6.75 -3.70
C LYS A 65 32.96 -8.26 -3.81
N LYS A 66 31.89 -8.78 -3.19
CA LYS A 66 31.64 -10.23 -3.19
C LYS A 66 31.22 -10.75 -4.57
N ALA A 67 30.41 -9.99 -5.29
CA ALA A 67 30.00 -10.33 -6.65
C ALA A 67 31.22 -10.42 -7.59
N ASN A 68 32.16 -9.48 -7.49
CA ASN A 68 33.39 -9.50 -8.28
C ASN A 68 34.26 -10.73 -8.02
N GLU A 69 34.24 -11.30 -6.81
CA GLU A 69 34.89 -12.58 -6.51
C GLU A 69 34.14 -13.76 -7.12
N LEU A 70 32.81 -13.82 -6.91
CA LEU A 70 31.97 -14.93 -7.39
C LEU A 70 31.95 -15.03 -8.92
N LEU A 71 31.94 -13.91 -9.62
CA LEU A 71 31.93 -13.88 -11.09
C LEU A 71 33.22 -14.42 -11.73
N LYS A 72 34.27 -14.68 -10.95
CA LYS A 72 35.51 -15.31 -11.46
C LYS A 72 35.38 -16.83 -11.65
N THR A 73 34.41 -17.48 -11.02
CA THR A 73 34.20 -18.94 -11.12
C THR A 73 32.90 -19.28 -11.85
N ASN A 74 32.79 -20.50 -12.38
CA ASN A 74 31.57 -20.95 -13.06
C ASN A 74 30.44 -21.19 -12.07
N GLU A 75 30.76 -21.68 -10.87
CA GLU A 75 29.83 -21.88 -9.76
C GLU A 75 29.24 -20.54 -9.32
N GLY A 76 30.07 -19.50 -9.18
CA GLY A 76 29.60 -18.17 -8.79
C GLY A 76 28.78 -17.47 -9.87
N LYS A 77 29.14 -17.61 -11.15
CA LYS A 77 28.28 -17.16 -12.28
C LYS A 77 26.93 -17.87 -12.29
N THR A 78 26.91 -19.16 -11.98
CA THR A 78 25.68 -19.96 -11.89
C THR A 78 24.83 -19.48 -10.72
N LEU A 79 25.42 -19.28 -9.54
CA LEU A 79 24.74 -18.74 -8.36
C LEU A 79 24.11 -17.36 -8.63
N LEU A 80 24.85 -16.47 -9.30
CA LEU A 80 24.40 -15.11 -9.64
C LEU A 80 23.52 -15.04 -10.90
N SER A 81 23.09 -16.18 -11.43
CA SER A 81 22.20 -16.23 -12.58
C SER A 81 20.74 -15.97 -12.16
N PRO A 82 19.97 -15.18 -12.93
CA PRO A 82 18.52 -15.05 -12.71
C PRO A 82 17.82 -16.41 -12.81
N GLN A 83 18.38 -17.36 -13.54
CA GLN A 83 17.88 -18.73 -13.59
C GLN A 83 17.94 -19.45 -12.22
N ASN A 84 18.62 -18.89 -11.21
CA ASN A 84 18.64 -19.38 -9.83
C ASN A 84 18.01 -18.38 -8.83
N GLY A 85 17.30 -17.37 -9.34
CA GLY A 85 16.60 -16.38 -8.52
C GLY A 85 17.41 -15.13 -8.20
N ALA A 86 18.62 -14.99 -8.77
CA ALA A 86 19.42 -13.80 -8.55
C ALA A 86 18.86 -12.59 -9.32
N VAL A 87 18.68 -11.48 -8.62
CA VAL A 87 18.31 -10.18 -9.18
C VAL A 87 19.57 -9.32 -9.18
N LYS A 88 20.03 -8.90 -10.35
CA LYS A 88 21.16 -7.98 -10.48
C LYS A 88 20.70 -6.56 -10.13
N ILE A 89 21.42 -5.90 -9.23
CA ILE A 89 21.16 -4.54 -8.80
C ILE A 89 22.15 -3.63 -9.53
N ASP A 90 21.66 -2.92 -10.54
CA ASP A 90 22.40 -1.94 -11.32
C ASP A 90 21.57 -0.67 -11.55
N ASN A 91 22.19 0.33 -12.19
CA ASN A 91 21.53 1.62 -12.43
C ASN A 91 20.25 1.51 -13.26
N ASN A 92 20.14 0.49 -14.13
CA ASN A 92 18.92 0.27 -14.90
C ASN A 92 17.80 -0.22 -14.00
N LEU A 93 18.08 -1.18 -13.11
CA LEU A 93 17.09 -1.65 -12.14
C LEU A 93 16.64 -0.53 -11.19
N LEU A 94 17.57 0.31 -10.71
CA LEU A 94 17.24 1.46 -9.86
C LEU A 94 16.39 2.50 -10.60
N LYS A 95 16.67 2.74 -11.89
CA LYS A 95 15.85 3.62 -12.73
C LYS A 95 14.44 3.06 -12.90
N VAL A 96 14.30 1.77 -13.24
CA VAL A 96 13.00 1.08 -13.30
C VAL A 96 12.28 1.20 -11.96
N GLY A 97 13.01 1.05 -10.85
CA GLY A 97 12.46 1.24 -9.51
C GLY A 97 11.92 2.64 -9.27
N ARG A 98 12.64 3.68 -9.70
CA ARG A 98 12.23 5.08 -9.57
C ARG A 98 10.98 5.38 -10.38
N GLU A 99 10.97 4.98 -11.65
CA GLU A 99 9.80 5.14 -12.53
C GLU A 99 8.60 4.38 -11.95
N SER A 100 8.81 3.14 -11.49
CA SER A 100 7.74 2.32 -10.93
C SER A 100 7.17 2.90 -9.63
N PHE A 101 8.02 3.44 -8.74
CA PHE A 101 7.58 3.97 -7.46
C PHE A 101 6.66 5.19 -7.60
N TYR A 102 6.89 6.03 -8.61
CA TYR A 102 6.17 7.29 -8.83
C TYR A 102 5.05 7.21 -9.88
N GLU A 103 5.19 6.37 -10.89
CA GLU A 103 4.31 6.39 -12.08
C GLU A 103 3.55 5.09 -12.32
N GLU A 104 4.05 3.95 -11.84
CA GLU A 104 3.43 2.67 -12.15
C GLU A 104 2.16 2.44 -11.32
N THR A 105 1.08 2.11 -12.01
CA THR A 105 -0.24 1.83 -11.44
C THR A 105 -0.63 0.36 -11.61
N PHE A 106 0.11 -0.40 -12.42
CA PHE A 106 -0.22 -1.74 -12.86
C PHE A 106 -1.66 -1.87 -13.38
N GLY A 107 -2.21 -0.81 -14.00
CA GLY A 107 -3.57 -0.81 -14.53
C GLY A 107 -4.68 -0.47 -13.53
N ASN A 108 -4.35 -0.16 -12.26
CA ASN A 108 -5.35 0.09 -11.22
C ASN A 108 -6.26 1.30 -11.50
N GLU A 109 -5.90 2.18 -12.44
CA GLU A 109 -6.75 3.27 -12.90
C GLU A 109 -8.06 2.78 -13.53
N VAL A 110 -8.10 1.55 -14.06
CA VAL A 110 -9.33 0.94 -14.56
C VAL A 110 -10.26 0.62 -13.39
N PHE A 111 -9.75 -0.01 -12.34
CA PHE A 111 -10.56 -0.32 -11.17
C PHE A 111 -11.06 0.96 -10.49
N LEU A 112 -10.16 1.91 -10.23
CA LEU A 112 -10.47 3.15 -9.52
C LEU A 112 -11.39 4.08 -10.33
N THR A 113 -11.09 4.32 -11.61
CA THR A 113 -11.86 5.27 -12.42
C THR A 113 -13.07 4.62 -13.07
N ASP A 114 -12.92 3.47 -13.74
CA ASP A 114 -14.01 2.90 -14.55
C ASP A 114 -14.96 1.99 -13.77
N ILE A 115 -14.47 1.25 -12.77
CA ILE A 115 -15.33 0.34 -11.98
C ILE A 115 -15.89 1.07 -10.76
N MET A 116 -15.04 1.67 -9.93
CA MET A 116 -15.45 2.34 -8.70
C MET A 116 -16.00 3.75 -8.95
N GLY A 117 -15.45 4.47 -9.92
CA GLY A 117 -15.96 5.79 -10.32
C GLY A 117 -15.52 6.93 -9.41
N ILE A 118 -14.28 6.90 -8.87
CA ILE A 118 -13.78 7.96 -7.99
C ILE A 118 -13.75 9.36 -8.65
N LEU A 119 -13.82 9.42 -9.98
CA LEU A 119 -13.90 10.67 -10.77
C LEU A 119 -15.28 10.92 -11.40
N ASN A 120 -16.24 10.00 -11.23
CA ASN A 120 -17.61 10.08 -11.76
C ASN A 120 -18.61 10.57 -10.69
N GLY A 121 -18.16 10.62 -9.44
CA GLY A 121 -18.91 11.05 -8.26
C GLY A 121 -18.88 12.56 -8.04
N ALA A 122 -18.68 12.96 -6.78
CA ALA A 122 -18.58 14.36 -6.39
C ALA A 122 -17.17 14.94 -6.59
N LEU A 123 -16.15 14.08 -6.62
CA LEU A 123 -14.80 14.42 -7.03
C LEU A 123 -14.69 14.25 -8.54
N THR A 124 -14.11 15.24 -9.24
CA THR A 124 -13.91 15.20 -10.69
C THR A 124 -12.49 15.63 -11.04
N LEU A 125 -11.98 15.14 -12.17
CA LEU A 125 -10.64 15.51 -12.64
C LEU A 125 -10.53 17.00 -12.94
N GLU A 126 -11.61 17.63 -13.42
CA GLU A 126 -11.67 19.08 -13.65
C GLU A 126 -11.48 19.86 -12.34
N ASN A 127 -12.17 19.47 -11.27
CA ASN A 127 -12.06 20.15 -9.98
C ASN A 127 -10.71 19.90 -9.31
N ILE A 128 -10.11 18.71 -9.51
CA ILE A 128 -8.72 18.44 -9.08
C ILE A 128 -7.75 19.36 -9.82
N LYS A 129 -7.82 19.41 -11.16
CA LYS A 129 -6.97 20.29 -11.99
C LYS A 129 -7.13 21.77 -11.62
N LYS A 130 -8.38 22.22 -11.38
CA LYS A 130 -8.68 23.57 -10.88
C LYS A 130 -8.01 23.83 -9.52
N ALA A 131 -8.14 22.90 -8.57
CA ALA A 131 -7.54 23.04 -7.24
C ALA A 131 -6.00 23.12 -7.31
N ILE A 132 -5.36 22.37 -8.20
CA ILE A 132 -3.90 22.44 -8.43
C ILE A 132 -3.53 23.78 -9.03
N TYR A 133 -4.26 24.25 -10.05
CA TYR A 133 -4.02 25.54 -10.69
C TYR A 133 -4.12 26.70 -9.67
N ASP A 134 -5.08 26.64 -8.76
CA ASP A 134 -5.29 27.61 -7.67
C ASP A 134 -4.14 27.63 -6.65
N LEU A 135 -3.23 26.63 -6.63
CA LEU A 135 -2.02 26.66 -5.81
C LEU A 135 -0.96 27.62 -6.36
N HIS A 136 -1.05 28.03 -7.63
CA HIS A 136 -0.06 28.89 -8.31
C HIS A 136 1.39 28.39 -8.13
N GLY A 137 1.59 27.07 -8.21
CA GLY A 137 2.91 26.43 -8.06
C GLY A 137 3.46 26.37 -6.64
N LYS A 138 2.73 26.81 -5.61
CA LYS A 138 3.23 26.77 -4.22
C LYS A 138 3.35 25.36 -3.64
N GLY A 139 2.58 24.40 -4.17
CA GLY A 139 2.44 23.07 -3.59
C GLY A 139 1.56 23.06 -2.34
N THR A 140 1.17 21.87 -1.88
CA THR A 140 0.35 21.65 -0.68
C THR A 140 0.61 20.27 -0.10
N THR A 141 0.41 20.09 1.21
CA THR A 141 0.33 18.76 1.84
C THR A 141 -1.10 18.20 1.86
N ASN A 142 -2.07 19.00 1.42
CA ASN A 142 -3.48 18.60 1.40
C ASN A 142 -4.18 19.42 0.32
N LEU A 143 -4.34 18.84 -0.86
CA LEU A 143 -5.09 19.47 -1.95
C LEU A 143 -6.57 19.53 -1.57
N ARG A 144 -7.07 20.75 -1.36
CA ARG A 144 -8.50 20.94 -1.04
C ARG A 144 -9.31 21.07 -2.31
N VAL A 145 -10.16 20.10 -2.58
CA VAL A 145 -10.92 20.01 -3.84
C VAL A 145 -12.38 20.37 -3.60
N GLU A 146 -12.91 21.23 -4.48
CA GLU A 146 -14.32 21.61 -4.48
C GLU A 146 -15.20 20.47 -5.01
N LEU A 147 -16.30 20.15 -4.33
CA LEU A 147 -17.23 19.10 -4.80
C LEU A 147 -18.09 19.58 -5.96
N ALA A 148 -18.17 18.76 -7.02
CA ALA A 148 -18.92 19.08 -8.24
C ALA A 148 -20.45 18.96 -8.08
N LYS A 149 -20.91 18.13 -7.14
CA LYS A 149 -22.33 17.90 -6.85
C LYS A 149 -22.54 17.54 -5.38
N THR A 150 -23.75 17.77 -4.87
CA THR A 150 -24.17 17.32 -3.55
C THR A 150 -24.29 15.80 -3.55
N VAL A 151 -23.74 15.15 -2.53
CA VAL A 151 -23.84 13.70 -2.33
C VAL A 151 -24.19 13.39 -0.90
N LYS A 152 -25.00 12.34 -0.71
CA LYS A 152 -25.31 11.78 0.59
C LYS A 152 -24.53 10.48 0.73
N LEU A 153 -23.65 10.42 1.72
CA LEU A 153 -22.82 9.26 2.02
C LEU A 153 -23.19 8.79 3.43
N GLY A 154 -23.91 7.67 3.50
CA GLY A 154 -24.55 7.24 4.74
C GLY A 154 -25.49 8.31 5.30
N ASP A 155 -25.22 8.77 6.53
CA ASP A 155 -26.04 9.79 7.21
C ASP A 155 -25.50 11.22 7.03
N LYS A 156 -24.39 11.39 6.29
CA LYS A 156 -23.75 12.69 6.06
C LYS A 156 -24.10 13.20 4.66
N THR A 157 -24.46 14.48 4.58
CA THR A 157 -24.63 15.19 3.30
C THR A 157 -23.43 16.10 3.07
N PHE A 158 -22.80 15.96 1.90
CA PHE A 158 -21.72 16.82 1.45
C PHE A 158 -22.24 17.71 0.34
N GLU A 159 -22.28 19.02 0.58
CA GLU A 159 -22.88 19.96 -0.37
C GLU A 159 -21.94 20.31 -1.52
N LYS A 160 -22.54 20.49 -2.71
CA LYS A 160 -21.84 21.03 -3.88
C LYS A 160 -21.11 22.34 -3.51
N GLY A 161 -19.90 22.52 -4.02
CA GLY A 161 -19.09 23.72 -3.77
C GLY A 161 -18.32 23.71 -2.46
N THR A 162 -18.56 22.74 -1.57
CA THR A 162 -17.72 22.57 -0.38
C THR A 162 -16.33 22.08 -0.78
N LYS A 163 -15.28 22.67 -0.18
CA LYS A 163 -13.91 22.19 -0.33
C LYS A 163 -13.60 21.13 0.71
N ILE A 164 -13.31 19.91 0.26
CA ILE A 164 -12.94 18.79 1.12
C ILE A 164 -11.42 18.65 1.21
N ASP A 165 -10.94 18.11 2.33
CA ASP A 165 -9.55 17.71 2.49
C ASP A 165 -9.34 16.31 1.89
N THR A 166 -8.47 16.22 0.89
CA THR A 166 -8.15 14.96 0.22
C THR A 166 -6.89 14.32 0.77
N GLY A 167 -6.01 15.09 1.43
CA GLY A 167 -4.67 14.63 1.82
C GLY A 167 -3.76 14.30 0.63
N LEU A 168 -4.11 14.80 -0.56
CA LEU A 168 -3.27 14.64 -1.74
C LEU A 168 -2.17 15.69 -1.74
N ASP A 169 -0.93 15.23 -1.88
CA ASP A 169 0.26 16.08 -1.89
C ASP A 169 0.57 16.63 -3.28
N VAL A 170 0.99 17.89 -3.33
CA VAL A 170 1.51 18.53 -4.53
C VAL A 170 2.83 19.22 -4.18
N ALA A 171 3.91 18.81 -4.83
CA ALA A 171 5.23 19.41 -4.63
C ALA A 171 5.27 20.86 -5.16
N SER A 172 6.17 21.67 -4.60
CA SER A 172 6.39 23.04 -5.11
C SER A 172 6.84 22.99 -6.58
N GLY A 173 6.24 23.84 -7.41
CA GLY A 173 6.49 23.89 -8.85
C GLY A 173 5.86 22.78 -9.68
N SER A 174 5.16 21.82 -9.05
CA SER A 174 4.42 20.76 -9.75
C SER A 174 2.99 21.20 -10.11
N ASN A 175 2.47 20.65 -11.22
CA ASN A 175 1.07 20.73 -11.63
C ASN A 175 0.35 19.38 -11.53
N GLU A 176 0.94 18.43 -10.82
CA GLU A 176 0.49 17.06 -10.70
C GLU A 176 0.50 16.63 -9.24
N VAL A 177 -0.45 15.78 -8.88
CA VAL A 177 -0.52 15.19 -7.55
C VAL A 177 0.53 14.10 -7.43
N LEU A 178 1.29 14.12 -6.34
CA LEU A 178 2.33 13.15 -6.05
C LEU A 178 1.74 11.73 -6.03
N GLY A 179 2.24 10.87 -6.92
CA GLY A 179 1.87 9.47 -6.97
C GLY A 179 0.44 9.16 -7.45
N MET A 180 -0.25 10.11 -8.09
CA MET A 180 -1.56 9.89 -8.71
C MET A 180 -1.50 10.08 -10.25
N PRO A 181 -0.91 9.14 -11.00
CA PRO A 181 -0.72 9.27 -12.44
C PRO A 181 -2.04 9.43 -13.19
N ILE A 182 -2.06 10.31 -14.20
CA ILE A 182 -3.16 10.42 -15.16
C ILE A 182 -2.77 9.64 -16.42
N ILE A 183 -3.49 8.56 -16.70
CA ILE A 183 -3.27 7.72 -17.88
C ILE A 183 -4.41 7.99 -18.88
N LYS A 184 -4.09 8.07 -20.17
CA LYS A 184 -5.08 8.29 -21.25
C LYS A 184 -5.25 7.08 -22.18
N PRO A 185 -5.67 5.90 -21.68
CA PRO A 185 -5.94 4.78 -22.57
C PRO A 185 -7.22 5.06 -23.39
N GLU A 186 -7.22 4.70 -24.67
CA GLU A 186 -8.39 4.81 -25.56
C GLU A 186 -8.98 6.25 -25.63
N GLY A 187 -8.16 7.27 -25.37
CA GLY A 187 -8.56 8.69 -25.40
C GLY A 187 -9.38 9.19 -24.20
N ARG A 188 -9.58 8.38 -23.14
CA ARG A 188 -10.24 8.82 -21.89
C ARG A 188 -9.21 9.01 -20.78
N GLU A 189 -9.26 10.14 -20.09
CA GLU A 189 -8.42 10.37 -18.90
C GLU A 189 -8.90 9.49 -17.73
N LYS A 190 -7.97 8.75 -17.13
CA LYS A 190 -8.17 7.96 -15.92
C LYS A 190 -7.09 8.34 -14.91
N ILE A 191 -7.39 8.18 -13.63
CA ILE A 191 -6.40 8.37 -12.56
C ILE A 191 -6.14 7.04 -11.88
N GLY A 192 -4.86 6.73 -11.69
CA GLY A 192 -4.42 5.58 -10.90
C GLY A 192 -3.65 6.03 -9.66
N VAL A 193 -3.17 5.05 -8.90
CA VAL A 193 -2.40 5.25 -7.67
C VAL A 193 -1.08 4.49 -7.79
N SER A 194 0.03 5.16 -7.52
CA SER A 194 1.36 4.54 -7.39
C SER A 194 1.77 4.47 -5.91
N CYS A 195 2.91 3.84 -5.62
CA CYS A 195 3.46 3.77 -4.26
C CYS A 195 3.68 5.15 -3.63
N ALA A 196 4.07 6.15 -4.43
CA ALA A 196 4.39 7.49 -3.95
C ALA A 196 3.17 8.26 -3.38
N ALA A 197 1.93 7.88 -3.69
CA ALA A 197 0.75 8.53 -3.11
C ALA A 197 0.65 8.31 -1.59
N CYS A 198 1.14 7.15 -1.13
CA CYS A 198 1.09 6.70 0.26
C CYS A 198 2.46 6.79 0.95
N HIS A 199 3.54 6.51 0.22
CA HIS A 199 4.89 6.32 0.77
C HIS A 199 5.88 7.43 0.38
N ALA A 200 5.38 8.56 -0.08
CA ALA A 200 6.13 9.81 -0.15
C ALA A 200 5.21 10.96 0.28
N THR A 201 5.81 12.03 0.78
CA THR A 201 5.07 13.26 1.12
C THR A 201 5.91 14.49 0.84
N VAL A 202 5.41 15.68 1.17
CA VAL A 202 6.13 16.94 1.00
C VAL A 202 6.31 17.68 2.32
N THR A 203 7.40 18.45 2.48
CA THR A 203 7.61 19.23 3.70
C THR A 203 6.56 20.35 3.83
N ARG A 204 6.26 20.75 5.08
CA ARG A 204 5.29 21.83 5.32
C ARG A 204 5.76 23.21 4.90
N ASP A 205 7.05 23.49 5.00
CA ASP A 205 7.64 24.78 4.73
C ASP A 205 8.00 24.97 3.25
N THR A 206 8.78 24.03 2.69
CA THR A 206 9.34 24.13 1.35
C THR A 206 8.56 23.35 0.30
N LYS A 207 7.67 22.43 0.72
CA LYS A 207 6.91 21.55 -0.18
C LYS A 207 7.82 20.71 -1.10
N LYS A 208 9.04 20.44 -0.63
CA LYS A 208 9.96 19.47 -1.25
C LYS A 208 9.57 18.05 -0.86
N VAL A 209 9.80 17.11 -1.76
CA VAL A 209 9.46 15.70 -1.57
C VAL A 209 10.37 15.07 -0.52
N ILE A 210 9.78 14.28 0.38
CA ILE A 210 10.46 13.36 1.27
C ILE A 210 10.17 11.95 0.76
N GLU A 211 11.15 11.34 0.09
CA GLU A 211 11.02 9.96 -0.39
C GLU A 211 11.00 9.00 0.80
N GLY A 212 10.07 8.06 0.78
CA GLY A 212 9.92 7.04 1.82
C GLY A 212 9.14 7.49 3.06
N ALA A 213 8.90 8.78 3.28
CA ALA A 213 8.03 9.21 4.37
C ALA A 213 6.55 8.94 4.04
N VAL A 214 5.78 8.64 5.08
CA VAL A 214 4.34 8.37 4.96
C VAL A 214 3.53 9.64 4.70
N ASN A 215 2.54 9.54 3.81
CA ASN A 215 1.46 10.51 3.70
C ASN A 215 0.39 10.24 4.79
N ASN A 216 0.57 10.90 5.94
CA ASN A 216 -0.26 10.67 7.15
C ASN A 216 -1.64 11.34 7.12
N ASP A 217 -1.96 12.14 6.11
CA ASP A 217 -3.27 12.77 5.99
C ASP A 217 -4.03 12.40 4.70
N PHE A 218 -3.50 11.48 3.89
CA PHE A 218 -4.20 10.89 2.75
C PHE A 218 -5.58 10.38 3.16
N ASN A 219 -6.63 10.90 2.53
CA ASN A 219 -8.01 10.63 2.89
C ASN A 219 -8.63 9.59 1.94
N GLY A 220 -8.00 8.41 1.88
CA GLY A 220 -8.42 7.31 1.00
C GLY A 220 -9.87 6.89 1.24
N GLY A 221 -10.29 6.76 2.50
CA GLY A 221 -11.67 6.40 2.85
C GLY A 221 -12.71 7.35 2.25
N LEU A 222 -12.52 8.67 2.41
CA LEU A 222 -13.43 9.66 1.81
C LEU A 222 -13.40 9.63 0.28
N ILE A 223 -12.22 9.54 -0.34
CA ILE A 223 -12.09 9.50 -1.81
C ILE A 223 -12.84 8.29 -2.39
N LEU A 224 -12.69 7.12 -1.76
CA LEU A 224 -13.37 5.89 -2.16
C LEU A 224 -14.90 5.99 -1.94
N ALA A 225 -15.35 6.56 -0.81
CA ALA A 225 -16.77 6.77 -0.53
C ALA A 225 -17.43 7.80 -1.47
N LEU A 226 -16.67 8.74 -2.03
CA LEU A 226 -17.18 9.69 -3.02
C LEU A 226 -17.33 9.08 -4.43
N GLY A 227 -16.90 7.84 -4.63
CA GLY A 227 -17.12 7.08 -5.86
C GLY A 227 -18.60 6.83 -6.13
N THR A 228 -18.92 6.35 -7.34
CA THR A 228 -20.32 6.03 -7.72
C THR A 228 -20.65 4.54 -7.56
N ASN A 229 -19.67 3.75 -7.15
CA ASN A 229 -19.75 2.30 -6.93
C ASN A 229 -18.75 1.89 -5.84
N SER A 230 -18.82 2.54 -4.68
CA SER A 230 -18.06 2.19 -3.48
C SER A 230 -18.32 0.74 -3.04
N ALA A 231 -19.48 0.17 -3.38
CA ALA A 231 -19.81 -1.25 -3.26
C ALA A 231 -18.76 -2.16 -3.88
N ALA A 232 -17.96 -1.69 -4.84
CA ALA A 232 -16.82 -2.45 -5.35
C ALA A 232 -15.77 -2.79 -4.28
N TYR A 233 -15.79 -2.07 -3.15
CA TYR A 233 -14.92 -2.24 -2.00
C TYR A 233 -15.54 -3.02 -0.83
N PHE A 234 -16.70 -3.66 -1.04
CA PHE A 234 -17.49 -4.28 0.03
C PHE A 234 -16.73 -5.32 0.87
N SER A 235 -15.69 -5.95 0.31
CA SER A 235 -14.89 -6.93 1.04
C SER A 235 -14.05 -6.37 2.20
N ARG A 236 -14.18 -5.07 2.48
CA ARG A 236 -13.53 -4.33 3.59
C ARG A 236 -14.53 -3.56 4.46
N ALA A 237 -15.82 -3.78 4.24
CA ALA A 237 -16.87 -2.95 4.82
C ALA A 237 -17.59 -3.55 6.04
N GLU A 238 -16.98 -4.56 6.69
CA GLU A 238 -17.58 -5.30 7.81
C GLU A 238 -18.93 -5.95 7.48
N ILE A 239 -19.00 -6.64 6.34
CA ILE A 239 -20.21 -7.33 5.87
C ILE A 239 -20.14 -8.80 6.28
N GLN A 240 -20.88 -9.17 7.33
CA GLN A 240 -20.93 -10.55 7.84
C GLN A 240 -21.59 -11.51 6.85
N SER A 241 -22.65 -11.06 6.17
CA SER A 241 -23.39 -11.87 5.22
C SER A 241 -24.02 -10.98 4.14
N LEU A 242 -23.81 -11.33 2.86
CA LEU A 242 -24.53 -10.69 1.77
C LEU A 242 -26.04 -10.97 1.81
N GLN A 243 -26.49 -11.99 2.56
CA GLN A 243 -27.91 -12.33 2.66
C GLN A 243 -28.73 -11.22 3.32
N ASP A 244 -28.11 -10.45 4.21
CA ASP A 244 -28.75 -9.36 4.96
C ASP A 244 -29.13 -8.17 4.05
N TYR A 245 -28.64 -8.19 2.80
CA TYR A 245 -28.81 -7.12 1.82
C TYR A 245 -29.69 -7.55 0.64
N ILE A 246 -30.36 -8.71 0.69
CA ILE A 246 -31.21 -9.17 -0.41
C ILE A 246 -32.65 -8.69 -0.22
N LYS A 247 -33.13 -7.86 -1.14
CA LYS A 247 -34.55 -7.45 -1.23
C LYS A 247 -35.33 -8.20 -2.32
N ASP A 248 -34.68 -8.57 -3.41
CA ASP A 248 -35.30 -9.21 -4.58
C ASP A 248 -34.68 -10.58 -4.84
N LEU A 249 -35.42 -11.65 -4.51
CA LEU A 249 -35.01 -13.04 -4.76
C LEU A 249 -34.99 -13.42 -6.26
N GLY A 250 -35.61 -12.61 -7.12
CA GLY A 250 -35.61 -12.80 -8.58
C GLY A 250 -34.34 -12.29 -9.26
N ARG A 251 -33.65 -11.32 -8.65
CA ARG A 251 -32.37 -10.77 -9.15
C ARG A 251 -31.23 -11.74 -8.84
N THR A 252 -31.01 -12.68 -9.75
CA THR A 252 -30.10 -13.82 -9.54
C THR A 252 -28.95 -13.87 -10.55
N VAL A 253 -27.88 -14.56 -10.17
CA VAL A 253 -26.80 -14.99 -11.05
C VAL A 253 -26.70 -16.51 -11.07
N VAL A 254 -26.17 -17.05 -12.16
CA VAL A 254 -25.78 -18.47 -12.21
C VAL A 254 -24.44 -18.61 -11.50
N THR A 255 -24.38 -19.42 -10.45
CA THR A 255 -23.17 -19.67 -9.63
C THR A 255 -22.17 -20.56 -10.34
N SER A 256 -20.98 -20.70 -9.76
CA SER A 256 -19.91 -21.57 -10.30
C SER A 256 -20.38 -23.02 -10.47
N ASP A 257 -21.24 -23.53 -9.57
CA ASP A 257 -21.82 -24.88 -9.62
C ASP A 257 -23.09 -25.00 -10.48
N GLY A 258 -23.47 -23.95 -11.20
CA GLY A 258 -24.62 -23.94 -12.12
C GLY A 258 -25.99 -23.72 -11.44
N LYS A 259 -26.03 -23.47 -10.14
CA LYS A 259 -27.26 -23.08 -9.43
C LYS A 259 -27.55 -21.59 -9.63
N LYS A 260 -28.68 -21.12 -9.08
CA LYS A 260 -29.00 -19.68 -9.02
C LYS A 260 -28.77 -19.18 -7.60
N ALA A 261 -28.14 -18.01 -7.47
CA ALA A 261 -28.02 -17.30 -6.22
C ALA A 261 -28.48 -15.84 -6.39
N PRO A 262 -29.22 -15.28 -5.41
CA PRO A 262 -29.60 -13.86 -5.43
C PRO A 262 -28.37 -12.95 -5.28
N LEU A 263 -28.44 -11.77 -5.91
CA LEU A 263 -27.52 -10.67 -5.66
C LEU A 263 -28.07 -9.75 -4.57
N PRO A 264 -27.21 -9.08 -3.80
CA PRO A 264 -27.65 -8.07 -2.86
C PRO A 264 -28.20 -6.84 -3.61
N ASP A 265 -29.06 -6.11 -2.91
CA ASP A 265 -29.57 -4.81 -3.33
C ASP A 265 -28.40 -3.83 -3.48
N PRO A 266 -28.20 -3.24 -4.67
CA PRO A 266 -27.02 -2.44 -4.94
C PRO A 266 -26.98 -1.15 -4.11
N GLU A 267 -28.13 -0.53 -3.82
CA GLU A 267 -28.20 0.68 -3.00
C GLU A 267 -27.87 0.38 -1.53
N MET A 268 -28.42 -0.69 -0.95
CA MET A 268 -28.13 -1.04 0.44
C MET A 268 -26.65 -1.37 0.68
N ILE A 269 -26.02 -2.13 -0.22
CA ILE A 269 -24.59 -2.43 -0.10
C ILE A 269 -23.78 -1.14 -0.24
N GLU A 270 -24.05 -0.31 -1.25
CA GLU A 270 -23.36 0.97 -1.44
C GLU A 270 -23.42 1.83 -0.18
N GLU A 271 -24.62 2.05 0.40
CA GLU A 271 -24.75 2.87 1.61
C GLU A 271 -24.01 2.28 2.81
N THR A 272 -23.96 0.94 2.94
CA THR A 272 -23.18 0.29 4.01
C THR A 272 -21.69 0.49 3.79
N VAL A 273 -21.19 0.32 2.57
CA VAL A 273 -19.77 0.52 2.25
C VAL A 273 -19.36 1.97 2.43
N ASP A 274 -20.17 2.93 1.98
CA ASP A 274 -19.95 4.36 2.21
C ASP A 274 -19.82 4.68 3.70
N ARG A 275 -20.76 4.18 4.52
CA ARG A 275 -20.74 4.37 5.97
C ARG A 275 -19.46 3.83 6.60
N THR A 276 -18.95 2.69 6.11
CA THR A 276 -17.72 2.09 6.63
C THR A 276 -16.48 2.88 6.19
N LEU A 277 -16.37 3.23 4.91
CA LEU A 277 -15.24 3.99 4.37
C LEU A 277 -15.12 5.38 5.00
N LEU A 278 -16.23 6.04 5.33
CA LEU A 278 -16.23 7.34 6.03
C LEU A 278 -15.67 7.29 7.45
N LYS A 279 -15.55 6.10 8.05
CA LYS A 279 -14.98 5.91 9.39
C LYS A 279 -13.47 5.75 9.37
N TRP A 280 -12.87 5.51 8.20
CA TRP A 280 -11.43 5.36 8.07
C TRP A 280 -10.74 6.70 8.42
N PRO A 281 -9.78 6.69 9.35
CA PRO A 281 -8.98 7.88 9.59
C PRO A 281 -8.12 8.22 8.37
N ARG A 282 -7.78 9.50 8.25
CA ARG A 282 -6.76 9.94 7.29
C ARG A 282 -5.41 9.31 7.62
N GLY A 283 -4.63 8.96 6.61
CA GLY A 283 -3.36 8.24 6.78
C GLY A 283 -3.51 6.74 7.04
N ASN A 284 -4.74 6.21 7.04
CA ASN A 284 -5.01 4.78 7.14
C ASN A 284 -5.55 4.22 5.83
N PHE A 285 -5.21 2.96 5.56
CA PHE A 285 -5.70 2.22 4.40
C PHE A 285 -5.81 0.74 4.74
N ASP A 286 -6.82 0.07 4.18
CA ASP A 286 -6.96 -1.38 4.31
C ASP A 286 -6.64 -2.12 3.01
N ALA A 287 -5.66 -3.01 3.10
CA ALA A 287 -5.26 -3.93 2.04
C ALA A 287 -5.47 -5.42 2.40
N SER A 288 -6.16 -5.75 3.50
CA SER A 288 -6.59 -7.13 3.76
C SER A 288 -7.82 -7.47 2.94
N SER A 289 -8.18 -8.73 3.04
CA SER A 289 -9.30 -9.36 2.37
C SER A 289 -9.90 -10.36 3.34
N ASP A 290 -10.43 -9.86 4.46
CA ASP A 290 -11.00 -10.63 5.59
C ASP A 290 -12.43 -10.22 5.97
N LEU A 291 -13.08 -9.31 5.22
CA LEU A 291 -14.41 -8.74 5.53
C LEU A 291 -14.48 -7.97 6.85
N VAL A 292 -13.35 -7.52 7.39
CA VAL A 292 -13.31 -6.74 8.64
C VAL A 292 -12.93 -5.30 8.32
N ASN A 293 -13.53 -4.33 9.01
CA ASN A 293 -13.15 -2.93 8.89
C ASN A 293 -11.97 -2.61 9.83
N ASN A 294 -10.75 -2.99 9.45
CA ASN A 294 -9.56 -2.82 10.30
C ASN A 294 -8.39 -2.14 9.56
N PRO A 295 -8.58 -0.92 9.03
CA PRO A 295 -7.53 -0.24 8.28
C PRO A 295 -6.31 0.06 9.17
N THR A 296 -5.12 -0.16 8.61
CA THR A 296 -3.86 0.15 9.30
C THR A 296 -3.34 1.52 8.89
N GLN A 297 -2.54 2.15 9.74
CA GLN A 297 -1.75 3.29 9.34
C GLN A 297 -0.86 2.89 8.15
N ILE A 298 -0.78 3.77 7.16
CA ILE A 298 0.16 3.62 6.04
C ILE A 298 1.58 3.61 6.63
N PRO A 299 2.39 2.56 6.40
CA PRO A 299 3.77 2.55 6.90
C PRO A 299 4.65 3.48 6.07
N ASP A 300 5.76 3.92 6.64
CA ASP A 300 6.85 4.50 5.85
C ASP A 300 7.49 3.43 4.94
N SER A 301 8.36 3.89 4.04
CA SER A 301 9.14 3.06 3.13
C SER A 301 10.65 3.23 3.38
N PHE A 302 11.07 3.52 4.61
CA PHE A 302 12.47 3.40 5.05
C PHE A 302 12.80 1.93 5.34
N THR A 303 12.82 1.12 4.28
CA THR A 303 12.74 -0.36 4.38
C THR A 303 14.04 -1.07 4.73
N PHE A 304 15.16 -0.34 4.80
CA PHE A 304 16.47 -0.92 5.03
C PHE A 304 16.54 -1.63 6.40
N GLY A 305 16.61 -2.96 6.37
CA GLY A 305 16.68 -3.81 7.56
C GLY A 305 15.38 -3.89 8.37
N ASP A 306 14.25 -3.41 7.86
CA ASP A 306 12.93 -3.41 8.54
C ASP A 306 12.10 -4.70 8.28
N HIS A 307 12.72 -5.73 7.73
CA HIS A 307 12.05 -7.01 7.49
C HIS A 307 11.61 -7.69 8.82
N PRO A 308 10.66 -8.64 8.81
CA PRO A 308 9.74 -8.92 7.71
C PRO A 308 8.78 -7.75 7.46
N TYR A 309 8.27 -7.64 6.23
CA TYR A 309 7.46 -6.51 5.79
C TYR A 309 5.95 -6.76 5.96
N GLY A 310 5.17 -5.68 5.98
CA GLY A 310 3.75 -5.67 6.36
C GLY A 310 3.56 -5.63 7.89
N TRP A 311 2.39 -5.19 8.36
CA TRP A 311 2.11 -4.97 9.79
C TRP A 311 2.33 -6.24 10.65
N ASN A 312 1.96 -7.41 10.13
CA ASN A 312 2.10 -8.72 10.78
C ASN A 312 3.34 -9.50 10.32
N GLY A 313 4.14 -8.94 9.41
CA GLY A 313 5.33 -9.60 8.86
C GLY A 313 5.05 -10.71 7.84
N PHE A 314 3.91 -10.71 7.14
CA PHE A 314 3.61 -11.75 6.14
C PHE A 314 4.62 -11.78 4.98
N ALA A 315 5.13 -10.61 4.56
CA ALA A 315 6.05 -10.50 3.44
C ALA A 315 7.49 -10.71 3.93
N GLN A 316 7.88 -11.97 4.04
CA GLN A 316 9.17 -12.41 4.59
C GLN A 316 9.97 -13.34 3.66
N ALA A 317 9.40 -13.73 2.52
CA ALA A 317 9.98 -14.68 1.58
C ALA A 317 10.17 -14.04 0.20
N GLY A 318 11.17 -14.50 -0.56
CA GLY A 318 11.41 -14.03 -1.92
C GLY A 318 12.50 -12.94 -2.03
N PRO A 319 12.63 -12.29 -3.19
CA PRO A 319 13.61 -11.24 -3.42
C PRO A 319 13.53 -10.12 -2.38
N PHE A 320 14.68 -9.55 -2.02
CA PHE A 320 14.81 -8.45 -1.06
C PHE A 320 14.11 -8.74 0.29
N LYS A 321 14.25 -9.98 0.79
CA LYS A 321 13.64 -10.47 2.05
C LYS A 321 12.12 -10.37 2.07
N GLY A 322 11.49 -10.38 0.89
CA GLY A 322 10.05 -10.23 0.73
C GLY A 322 9.58 -8.79 0.47
N LEU A 323 10.48 -7.80 0.35
CA LEU A 323 10.07 -6.44 0.01
C LEU A 323 9.34 -6.38 -1.35
N SER A 324 9.77 -7.20 -2.32
CA SER A 324 9.09 -7.27 -3.62
C SER A 324 7.71 -7.92 -3.51
N VAL A 325 7.52 -8.82 -2.52
CA VAL A 325 6.23 -9.45 -2.25
C VAL A 325 5.22 -8.44 -1.70
N ILE A 326 5.61 -7.57 -0.77
CA ILE A 326 4.69 -6.53 -0.27
C ILE A 326 4.35 -5.51 -1.36
N ASN A 327 5.32 -5.10 -2.19
CA ASN A 327 5.07 -4.21 -3.33
C ASN A 327 4.04 -4.81 -4.30
N SER A 328 4.15 -6.11 -4.58
CA SER A 328 3.15 -6.82 -5.40
C SER A 328 1.82 -7.01 -4.66
N ALA A 329 1.83 -7.29 -3.36
CA ALA A 329 0.63 -7.61 -2.58
C ALA A 329 -0.38 -6.46 -2.54
N VAL A 330 0.10 -5.22 -2.50
CA VAL A 330 -0.76 -4.01 -2.54
C VAL A 330 -1.53 -3.94 -3.87
N ASN A 331 -0.89 -4.32 -4.98
CA ASN A 331 -1.51 -4.25 -6.30
C ASN A 331 -2.49 -5.42 -6.57
N ILE A 332 -2.16 -6.63 -6.10
CA ILE A 332 -2.99 -7.82 -6.31
C ILE A 332 -4.10 -8.00 -5.27
N GLN A 333 -4.11 -7.24 -4.17
CA GLN A 333 -5.19 -7.31 -3.18
C GLN A 333 -5.83 -5.95 -2.94
N GLY A 334 -5.03 -4.89 -2.80
CA GLY A 334 -5.49 -3.55 -2.42
C GLY A 334 -6.15 -2.80 -3.58
N SER A 335 -5.39 -2.57 -4.65
CA SER A 335 -5.76 -1.63 -5.71
C SER A 335 -6.79 -2.13 -6.73
N ASP A 336 -6.96 -3.46 -6.83
CA ASP A 336 -7.94 -4.10 -7.70
C ASP A 336 -8.54 -5.33 -7.00
N LEU A 337 -9.79 -5.19 -6.56
CA LEU A 337 -10.51 -6.24 -5.84
C LEU A 337 -11.08 -7.33 -6.76
N THR A 338 -11.17 -7.10 -8.07
CA THR A 338 -11.66 -8.13 -9.00
C THR A 338 -10.74 -9.36 -9.03
N THR A 339 -9.45 -9.17 -8.71
CA THR A 339 -8.44 -10.22 -8.55
C THR A 339 -8.80 -11.28 -7.50
N LEU A 340 -9.61 -10.91 -6.49
CA LEU A 340 -9.99 -11.80 -5.40
C LEU A 340 -11.14 -12.74 -5.74
N ALA A 341 -11.78 -12.58 -6.90
CA ALA A 341 -12.96 -13.35 -7.27
C ALA A 341 -12.73 -14.87 -7.24
N HIS A 342 -11.54 -15.34 -7.62
CA HIS A 342 -11.20 -16.76 -7.54
C HIS A 342 -10.91 -17.23 -6.11
N ALA A 343 -10.49 -16.33 -5.23
CA ALA A 343 -10.19 -16.61 -3.83
C ALA A 343 -11.40 -16.43 -2.90
N SER A 344 -12.44 -15.73 -3.37
CA SER A 344 -13.64 -15.41 -2.59
C SER A 344 -14.32 -16.62 -1.92
N PRO A 345 -14.33 -17.84 -2.51
CA PRO A 345 -14.96 -18.98 -1.84
C PRO A 345 -14.23 -19.40 -0.56
N PHE A 346 -12.89 -19.29 -0.50
CA PHE A 346 -12.14 -19.66 0.70
C PHE A 346 -11.89 -18.49 1.63
N LEU A 347 -11.73 -17.27 1.11
CA LEU A 347 -11.56 -16.03 1.89
C LEU A 347 -12.86 -15.59 2.57
N PHE A 348 -13.96 -15.58 1.81
CA PHE A 348 -15.20 -14.91 2.20
C PHE A 348 -16.40 -15.85 2.32
N LYS A 349 -16.26 -17.11 1.88
CA LYS A 349 -17.39 -18.04 1.70
C LYS A 349 -18.44 -17.51 0.71
N ILE A 350 -18.01 -16.69 -0.25
CA ILE A 350 -18.85 -16.12 -1.31
C ILE A 350 -18.46 -16.78 -2.63
N ASP A 351 -19.45 -17.32 -3.37
CA ASP A 351 -19.23 -17.85 -4.71
C ASP A 351 -18.65 -16.77 -5.64
N LYS A 352 -17.73 -17.17 -6.52
CA LYS A 352 -17.04 -16.26 -7.46
C LYS A 352 -18.02 -15.38 -8.24
N GLU A 353 -19.13 -15.96 -8.69
CA GLU A 353 -20.11 -15.25 -9.51
C GLU A 353 -20.91 -14.25 -8.68
N VAL A 354 -21.27 -14.61 -7.44
CA VAL A 354 -21.93 -13.67 -6.51
C VAL A 354 -20.98 -12.53 -6.14
N TYR A 355 -19.68 -12.81 -5.93
CA TYR A 355 -18.66 -11.81 -5.61
C TYR A 355 -18.51 -10.76 -6.73
N LEU A 356 -18.22 -11.21 -7.96
CA LEU A 356 -18.11 -10.31 -9.12
C LEU A 356 -19.45 -9.64 -9.43
N GLY A 357 -20.54 -10.40 -9.37
CA GLY A 357 -21.89 -9.91 -9.61
C GLY A 357 -22.25 -8.77 -8.66
N THR A 358 -21.86 -8.85 -7.37
CA THR A 358 -22.08 -7.80 -6.37
C THR A 358 -21.31 -6.52 -6.68
N MET A 359 -20.01 -6.65 -7.00
CA MET A 359 -19.10 -5.54 -7.28
C MET A 359 -19.44 -4.77 -8.55
N LEU A 360 -19.91 -5.46 -9.59
CA LEU A 360 -20.08 -4.90 -10.93
C LEU A 360 -21.48 -4.33 -11.21
N GLN A 361 -22.42 -4.42 -10.27
CA GLN A 361 -23.82 -3.98 -10.49
C GLN A 361 -23.92 -2.49 -10.84
N ASN A 362 -23.12 -1.66 -10.17
CA ASN A 362 -23.14 -0.21 -10.30
C ASN A 362 -21.88 0.35 -10.95
N ALA A 363 -21.06 -0.48 -11.61
CA ALA A 363 -19.79 -0.03 -12.18
C ALA A 363 -19.95 1.28 -12.97
N ALA A 364 -19.07 2.24 -12.69
CA ALA A 364 -19.24 3.63 -13.10
C ALA A 364 -19.31 3.77 -14.63
N ASN A 365 -18.38 3.11 -15.31
CA ASN A 365 -18.38 3.00 -16.76
C ASN A 365 -19.29 1.84 -17.20
N PRO A 366 -20.30 2.10 -18.05
CA PRO A 366 -21.22 1.07 -18.54
C PRO A 366 -20.55 -0.15 -19.18
N LYS A 367 -19.30 -0.01 -19.69
CA LYS A 367 -18.50 -1.13 -20.20
C LYS A 367 -18.34 -2.26 -19.17
N TYR A 368 -18.18 -1.92 -17.88
CA TYR A 368 -17.95 -2.89 -16.81
C TYR A 368 -19.21 -3.20 -15.99
N ARG A 369 -20.36 -2.62 -16.33
CA ARG A 369 -21.58 -2.77 -15.54
C ARG A 369 -22.30 -4.07 -15.88
N TYR A 370 -22.32 -4.99 -14.93
CA TYR A 370 -22.95 -6.30 -15.11
C TYR A 370 -24.49 -6.19 -15.05
N ASP A 371 -25.17 -6.76 -16.03
CA ASP A 371 -26.63 -6.91 -16.04
C ASP A 371 -27.03 -8.36 -15.70
N PRO A 372 -27.68 -8.60 -14.55
CA PRO A 372 -28.19 -9.93 -14.18
C PRO A 372 -29.21 -10.50 -15.18
N LYS A 373 -29.86 -9.67 -16.00
CA LYS A 373 -30.80 -10.10 -17.04
C LYS A 373 -30.13 -10.57 -18.33
N SER A 374 -28.82 -10.36 -18.46
CA SER A 374 -28.06 -10.75 -19.66
C SER A 374 -27.98 -12.27 -19.89
N GLY A 375 -28.23 -13.06 -18.84
CA GLY A 375 -28.13 -14.53 -18.88
C GLY A 375 -26.68 -15.06 -18.89
N LYS A 376 -25.68 -14.19 -18.91
CA LYS A 376 -24.25 -14.55 -18.78
C LYS A 376 -23.88 -14.69 -17.31
N LYS A 377 -22.88 -15.51 -16.99
CA LYS A 377 -22.25 -15.43 -15.67
C LYS A 377 -21.49 -14.10 -15.52
N PRO A 378 -21.43 -13.49 -14.32
CA PRO A 378 -20.59 -12.33 -14.03
C PRO A 378 -19.15 -12.48 -14.52
N SER A 379 -18.51 -13.64 -14.32
CA SER A 379 -17.15 -13.88 -14.78
C SER A 379 -17.01 -13.99 -16.30
N GLU A 380 -18.00 -14.57 -16.99
CA GLU A 380 -18.07 -14.61 -18.46
C GLU A 380 -18.27 -13.22 -19.06
N PHE A 381 -19.14 -12.42 -18.44
CA PHE A 381 -19.31 -11.01 -18.78
C PHE A 381 -18.01 -10.24 -18.60
N PHE A 382 -17.39 -10.35 -17.42
CA PHE A 382 -16.17 -9.61 -17.09
C PHE A 382 -15.03 -9.96 -18.05
N ALA A 383 -14.82 -11.24 -18.36
CA ALA A 383 -13.84 -11.68 -19.34
C ALA A 383 -14.05 -11.10 -20.76
N SER A 384 -15.28 -10.71 -21.11
CA SER A 384 -15.58 -10.10 -22.41
C SER A 384 -15.23 -8.61 -22.51
N VAL A 385 -14.97 -7.96 -21.37
CA VAL A 385 -14.66 -6.52 -21.28
C VAL A 385 -13.32 -6.23 -20.60
N ASP A 386 -12.61 -7.28 -20.20
CA ASP A 386 -11.32 -7.30 -19.53
C ASP A 386 -10.23 -6.57 -20.35
N PRO A 387 -9.57 -5.54 -19.78
CA PRO A 387 -8.47 -4.83 -20.43
C PRO A 387 -7.16 -5.64 -20.46
N THR A 388 -7.02 -6.70 -19.66
CA THR A 388 -5.84 -7.57 -19.54
C THR A 388 -6.18 -9.05 -19.76
N PRO A 389 -6.67 -9.44 -20.96
CA PRO A 389 -7.25 -10.76 -21.21
C PRO A 389 -6.37 -11.94 -20.78
N GLY A 390 -6.98 -12.88 -20.07
CA GLY A 390 -6.32 -14.13 -19.64
C GLY A 390 -5.57 -14.03 -18.32
N VAL A 391 -5.60 -12.86 -17.67
CA VAL A 391 -5.10 -12.62 -16.33
C VAL A 391 -6.29 -12.26 -15.42
N PRO A 392 -6.40 -12.80 -14.20
CA PRO A 392 -7.48 -12.41 -13.30
C PRO A 392 -7.36 -10.94 -12.87
N GLY A 393 -8.41 -10.17 -13.11
CA GLY A 393 -8.57 -8.80 -12.65
C GLY A 393 -8.62 -7.80 -13.81
N VAL A 394 -8.39 -6.51 -13.53
CA VAL A 394 -8.12 -5.47 -14.54
C VAL A 394 -6.66 -5.00 -14.51
N ASN A 395 -5.92 -5.36 -13.47
CA ASN A 395 -4.51 -5.02 -13.34
C ASN A 395 -3.61 -5.84 -14.29
N GLU A 396 -2.41 -5.33 -14.54
CA GLU A 396 -1.34 -5.99 -15.29
C GLU A 396 -0.57 -6.96 -14.37
N LEU A 397 -1.02 -8.22 -14.34
CA LEU A 397 -0.53 -9.26 -13.44
C LEU A 397 -0.06 -10.51 -14.21
N ILE A 398 0.54 -11.44 -13.48
CA ILE A 398 0.81 -12.81 -13.92
C ILE A 398 0.26 -13.81 -12.91
N ALA A 399 -0.23 -14.95 -13.41
CA ALA A 399 -0.65 -16.06 -12.55
C ALA A 399 0.52 -17.00 -12.26
N LEU A 400 0.77 -17.26 -10.98
CA LEU A 400 1.66 -18.33 -10.55
C LEU A 400 1.00 -19.69 -10.78
N PRO A 401 1.76 -20.79 -10.90
CA PRO A 401 1.17 -22.12 -11.03
C PRO A 401 0.36 -22.54 -9.79
N THR A 402 0.49 -21.83 -8.67
CA THR A 402 -0.33 -22.06 -7.47
C THR A 402 -1.70 -21.40 -7.57
N PHE A 403 -1.92 -20.44 -8.47
CA PHE A 403 -3.18 -19.69 -8.58
C PHE A 403 -4.39 -20.65 -8.69
N PRO A 404 -5.48 -20.42 -7.92
CA PRO A 404 -5.74 -19.28 -7.04
C PRO A 404 -5.28 -19.45 -5.58
N ARG A 405 -4.48 -20.48 -5.29
CA ARG A 405 -4.00 -20.71 -3.93
C ARG A 405 -2.87 -19.74 -3.55
N PRO A 406 -2.91 -19.19 -2.33
CA PRO A 406 -1.85 -18.34 -1.83
C PRO A 406 -0.56 -19.13 -1.59
N SER A 407 0.55 -18.40 -1.42
CA SER A 407 1.83 -18.92 -0.93
C SER A 407 2.57 -17.80 -0.16
N LEU A 408 3.72 -18.10 0.41
CA LEU A 408 4.54 -17.10 1.13
C LEU A 408 5.05 -15.95 0.25
N ILE A 409 4.96 -16.07 -1.08
CA ILE A 409 5.34 -15.01 -2.01
C ILE A 409 4.16 -14.34 -2.71
N SER A 410 2.93 -14.82 -2.46
CA SER A 410 1.73 -14.23 -3.05
C SER A 410 0.47 -14.61 -2.26
N PRO A 411 -0.23 -13.66 -1.63
CA PRO A 411 -1.44 -13.92 -0.85
C PRO A 411 -2.68 -14.34 -1.66
N ASN A 412 -2.63 -14.34 -3.00
CA ASN A 412 -3.72 -14.85 -3.85
C ASN A 412 -3.24 -15.63 -5.10
N GLY A 413 -1.94 -15.94 -5.18
CA GLY A 413 -1.35 -16.67 -6.31
C GLY A 413 -1.07 -15.81 -7.55
N LEU A 414 -1.21 -14.49 -7.47
CA LEU A 414 -0.86 -13.54 -8.53
C LEU A 414 0.41 -12.75 -8.18
N LEU A 415 1.09 -12.20 -9.19
CA LEU A 415 2.15 -11.21 -9.00
C LEU A 415 1.92 -10.04 -9.96
N SER A 416 2.14 -8.80 -9.53
CA SER A 416 2.10 -7.64 -10.43
C SER A 416 3.34 -7.63 -11.31
N SER A 417 3.15 -7.59 -12.63
CA SER A 417 4.22 -7.48 -13.61
C SER A 417 3.62 -7.09 -14.95
N SER A 418 4.07 -5.96 -15.49
CA SER A 418 3.53 -5.40 -16.72
C SER A 418 4.09 -6.08 -17.99
N PRO A 419 3.30 -6.23 -19.06
CA PRO A 419 3.81 -6.64 -20.37
C PRO A 419 4.97 -5.76 -20.84
N GLY A 420 6.01 -6.38 -21.39
CA GLY A 420 7.23 -5.68 -21.83
C GLY A 420 8.36 -5.67 -20.79
N TYR A 421 8.05 -6.00 -19.53
CA TYR A 421 9.05 -6.21 -18.48
C TYR A 421 9.34 -7.70 -18.27
N ARG A 422 10.31 -7.98 -17.40
CA ARG A 422 10.51 -9.32 -16.84
C ARG A 422 9.68 -9.52 -15.57
N VAL A 423 9.48 -10.77 -15.21
CA VAL A 423 8.77 -11.16 -13.99
C VAL A 423 9.37 -10.44 -12.79
N MET A 424 8.52 -9.69 -12.09
CA MET A 424 8.85 -8.89 -10.91
C MET A 424 9.90 -7.80 -11.13
N GLU A 425 10.28 -7.44 -12.35
CA GLU A 425 11.32 -6.43 -12.61
C GLU A 425 11.00 -5.08 -11.97
N GLN A 426 9.77 -4.58 -12.15
CA GLN A 426 9.28 -3.35 -11.53
C GLN A 426 9.28 -3.45 -9.99
N ASN A 427 8.75 -4.55 -9.44
CA ASN A 427 8.72 -4.77 -7.98
C ASN A 427 10.12 -4.88 -7.35
N ASN A 428 11.03 -5.60 -8.01
CA ASN A 428 12.43 -5.73 -7.63
C ASN A 428 13.16 -4.38 -7.72
N GLY A 429 12.87 -3.59 -8.76
CA GLY A 429 13.37 -2.23 -8.92
C GLY A 429 12.94 -1.33 -7.77
N MET A 430 11.65 -1.33 -7.45
CA MET A 430 11.12 -0.59 -6.30
C MET A 430 11.80 -1.06 -5.01
N SER A 431 11.92 -2.37 -4.78
CA SER A 431 12.58 -2.90 -3.58
C SER A 431 14.06 -2.48 -3.48
N ALA A 432 14.78 -2.47 -4.60
CA ALA A 432 16.15 -1.98 -4.64
C ALA A 432 16.21 -0.48 -4.30
N LEU A 433 15.33 0.34 -4.89
CA LEU A 433 15.23 1.77 -4.62
C LEU A 433 14.86 2.06 -3.17
N GLN A 434 13.81 1.43 -2.64
CA GLN A 434 13.31 1.67 -1.29
C GLN A 434 14.39 1.39 -0.23
N ASN A 435 15.21 0.35 -0.44
CA ASN A 435 16.37 0.08 0.43
C ASN A 435 17.46 1.17 0.37
N THR A 436 17.40 2.11 -0.57
CA THR A 436 18.27 3.29 -0.62
C THR A 436 17.71 4.50 0.13
N PHE A 437 16.42 4.51 0.46
CA PHE A 437 15.80 5.63 1.17
C PHE A 437 16.38 5.74 2.58
N VAL A 438 16.83 6.96 2.91
CA VAL A 438 17.34 7.36 4.21
C VAL A 438 16.44 8.48 4.70
N SER A 439 15.89 8.34 5.90
CA SER A 439 15.05 9.39 6.48
C SER A 439 15.82 10.70 6.59
N PRO A 440 15.26 11.84 6.14
CA PRO A 440 15.94 13.12 6.31
C PRO A 440 16.14 13.45 7.78
N LYS A 441 17.17 14.24 8.06
CA LYS A 441 17.40 14.76 9.40
C LYS A 441 16.18 15.57 9.85
N PRO A 442 15.59 15.28 11.01
CA PRO A 442 14.48 16.06 11.55
C PRO A 442 14.94 17.51 11.84
N PRO A 443 14.05 18.51 11.80
CA PRO A 443 14.32 19.88 12.22
C PRO A 443 14.39 20.01 13.76
N LEU A 444 15.16 19.12 14.40
CA LEU A 444 15.39 19.07 15.83
C LEU A 444 16.89 19.21 16.13
N SER A 445 17.23 20.04 17.11
CA SER A 445 18.59 20.20 17.60
C SER A 445 18.67 19.68 19.03
N VAL A 446 19.41 18.60 19.23
CA VAL A 446 19.56 17.92 20.52
C VAL A 446 21.04 17.88 20.89
N ASP A 447 21.38 18.30 22.10
CA ASP A 447 22.76 18.29 22.57
C ASP A 447 23.25 16.87 22.92
N ASN A 448 24.58 16.69 22.88
CA ASN A 448 25.20 15.38 23.12
C ASN A 448 24.91 14.78 24.51
N LYS A 449 24.68 15.60 25.54
CA LYS A 449 24.38 15.11 26.89
C LYS A 449 22.97 14.54 26.92
N THR A 450 22.01 15.22 26.31
CA THR A 450 20.63 14.74 26.14
C THR A 450 20.60 13.46 25.31
N MET A 451 21.35 13.39 24.20
CA MET A 451 21.46 12.17 23.39
C MET A 451 22.01 10.96 24.15
N LYS A 452 23.11 11.14 24.90
CA LYS A 452 23.67 10.06 25.74
C LYS A 452 22.69 9.62 26.82
N LYS A 453 21.98 10.58 27.44
CA LYS A 453 20.96 10.28 28.45
C LYS A 453 19.80 9.48 27.85
N GLY A 454 19.29 9.88 26.69
CA GLY A 454 18.21 9.18 25.98
C GLY A 454 18.59 7.75 25.60
N LYS A 455 19.79 7.55 25.04
CA LYS A 455 20.32 6.22 24.75
C LYS A 455 20.44 5.32 25.99
N ASN A 456 20.88 5.88 27.11
CA ASN A 456 20.96 5.14 28.38
C ASN A 456 19.57 4.75 28.89
N VAL A 457 18.59 5.66 28.79
CA VAL A 457 17.19 5.39 29.15
C VAL A 457 16.61 4.32 28.24
N PHE A 458 16.85 4.37 26.92
CA PHE A 458 16.41 3.36 25.96
C PHE A 458 16.88 1.94 26.34
N ALA A 459 18.13 1.80 26.77
CA ALA A 459 18.66 0.52 27.23
C ALA A 459 18.05 0.11 28.59
N ARG A 460 17.98 1.04 29.55
CA ARG A 460 17.50 0.76 30.93
C ARG A 460 16.00 0.45 30.98
N ALA A 461 15.21 1.06 30.09
CA ALA A 461 13.78 0.78 29.93
C ALA A 461 13.51 -0.53 29.18
N GLY A 462 14.55 -1.23 28.69
CA GLY A 462 14.41 -2.50 27.99
C GLY A 462 13.98 -2.39 26.53
N CYS A 463 13.85 -1.18 25.97
CA CYS A 463 13.45 -0.98 24.57
C CYS A 463 14.36 -1.75 23.59
N ILE A 464 15.65 -1.86 23.92
CA ILE A 464 16.67 -2.58 23.14
C ILE A 464 16.41 -4.08 23.00
N THR A 465 15.53 -4.68 23.80
CA THR A 465 15.19 -6.12 23.69
C THR A 465 14.39 -6.43 22.42
N CYS A 466 13.57 -5.46 21.98
CA CYS A 466 12.81 -5.51 20.74
C CYS A 466 13.45 -4.64 19.65
N HIS A 467 13.77 -3.40 19.99
CA HIS A 467 14.34 -2.41 19.07
C HIS A 467 15.86 -2.43 19.11
N ALA A 468 16.45 -3.47 18.54
CA ALA A 468 17.88 -3.77 18.62
C ALA A 468 18.64 -3.50 17.32
N GLY A 469 19.98 -3.57 17.38
CA GLY A 469 20.82 -3.56 16.19
C GLY A 469 20.93 -2.19 15.52
N GLN A 470 21.46 -2.18 14.30
CA GLN A 470 21.74 -0.95 13.53
C GLN A 470 20.45 -0.26 13.07
N THR A 471 19.39 -1.02 12.81
CA THR A 471 18.10 -0.53 12.30
C THR A 471 17.02 -0.46 13.38
N TYR A 472 17.39 -0.64 14.66
CA TYR A 472 16.48 -0.55 15.81
C TYR A 472 15.26 -1.47 15.70
N THR A 473 15.47 -2.68 15.19
CA THR A 473 14.52 -3.79 15.19
C THR A 473 15.28 -5.11 15.28
N ASN A 474 14.74 -6.05 16.05
CA ASN A 474 15.22 -7.44 16.09
C ASN A 474 14.54 -8.33 15.04
N ASN A 475 13.71 -7.73 14.17
CA ASN A 475 12.98 -8.39 13.10
C ASN A 475 12.05 -9.53 13.56
N ARG A 476 11.62 -9.55 14.83
CA ARG A 476 10.66 -10.54 15.36
C ARG A 476 9.21 -10.13 15.08
N ILE A 477 8.32 -11.10 15.13
CA ILE A 477 6.88 -10.89 15.24
C ILE A 477 6.51 -11.19 16.69
N ILE A 478 5.85 -10.24 17.36
CA ILE A 478 5.41 -10.40 18.74
C ILE A 478 3.95 -10.89 18.72
N PRO A 479 3.62 -11.98 19.43
CA PRO A 479 2.25 -12.45 19.58
C PRO A 479 1.31 -11.35 20.06
N VAL A 480 0.10 -11.30 19.49
CA VAL A 480 -0.85 -10.23 19.82
C VAL A 480 -1.30 -10.25 21.29
N ASN A 481 -1.34 -11.43 21.90
CA ASN A 481 -1.65 -11.59 23.33
C ASN A 481 -0.50 -11.12 24.26
N GLU A 482 0.72 -10.99 23.74
CA GLU A 482 1.88 -10.46 24.47
C GLU A 482 1.96 -8.94 24.31
N ILE A 483 1.89 -8.43 23.07
CA ILE A 483 2.00 -6.99 22.80
C ILE A 483 0.72 -6.21 23.12
N LYS A 484 -0.43 -6.90 23.15
CA LYS A 484 -1.75 -6.41 23.55
C LYS A 484 -2.27 -5.19 22.79
N THR A 485 -1.72 -4.90 21.61
CA THR A 485 -2.29 -3.90 20.70
C THR A 485 -3.59 -4.42 20.10
N GLU A 486 -4.38 -3.55 19.49
CA GLU A 486 -5.67 -3.91 18.89
C GLU A 486 -5.56 -5.21 18.06
N PRO A 487 -6.39 -6.24 18.32
CA PRO A 487 -6.11 -7.58 17.82
C PRO A 487 -6.78 -7.95 16.50
N SER A 488 -7.68 -7.14 15.96
CA SER A 488 -8.43 -7.48 14.74
C SER A 488 -7.48 -7.74 13.57
N ARG A 489 -6.46 -6.89 13.41
CA ARG A 489 -5.58 -6.92 12.26
C ARG A 489 -4.60 -8.09 12.27
N ALA A 490 -4.19 -8.55 13.44
CA ALA A 490 -3.38 -9.76 13.62
C ALA A 490 -4.08 -11.01 13.06
N LYS A 491 -5.41 -10.97 12.86
CA LYS A 491 -6.21 -12.11 12.39
C LYS A 491 -6.47 -12.16 10.88
N SER A 492 -6.18 -11.07 10.18
CA SER A 492 -6.57 -10.86 8.77
C SER A 492 -6.03 -11.90 7.78
N PHE A 493 -4.97 -12.64 8.14
CA PHE A 493 -4.30 -13.60 7.26
C PHE A 493 -4.65 -15.07 7.55
N GLU A 494 -5.58 -15.35 8.46
CA GLU A 494 -5.94 -16.73 8.84
C GLU A 494 -6.45 -17.56 7.64
N ALA A 495 -7.36 -17.00 6.84
CA ALA A 495 -7.91 -17.69 5.68
C ALA A 495 -6.85 -17.95 4.60
N ILE A 496 -5.92 -17.02 4.43
CA ILE A 496 -4.75 -17.16 3.54
C ILE A 496 -3.85 -18.29 4.07
N GLY A 497 -3.54 -18.28 5.36
CA GLY A 497 -2.71 -19.30 6.03
C GLY A 497 -3.21 -20.72 5.83
N LYS A 498 -4.53 -20.94 5.99
CA LYS A 498 -5.18 -22.26 5.80
C LYS A 498 -5.06 -22.82 4.38
N ASN A 499 -4.70 -21.99 3.39
CA ASN A 499 -4.68 -22.36 1.97
C ASN A 499 -3.29 -22.25 1.33
N LEU A 500 -2.22 -22.08 2.12
CA LEU A 500 -0.87 -21.90 1.59
C LEU A 500 -0.39 -23.10 0.76
N ALA A 501 0.10 -22.79 -0.44
CA ALA A 501 0.81 -23.68 -1.34
C ALA A 501 2.34 -23.53 -1.21
N GLU A 502 3.08 -24.46 -1.82
CA GLU A 502 4.54 -24.33 -1.94
C GLU A 502 4.88 -23.04 -2.72
N PRO A 503 5.77 -22.17 -2.19
CA PRO A 503 6.12 -20.94 -2.86
C PRO A 503 7.03 -21.22 -4.06
N ILE A 504 6.47 -21.00 -5.24
CA ILE A 504 7.15 -21.15 -6.54
C ILE A 504 6.93 -19.89 -7.38
N MET A 505 7.96 -19.45 -8.09
CA MET A 505 7.86 -18.32 -9.01
C MET A 505 8.63 -18.57 -10.30
N TYR A 506 8.28 -17.85 -11.36
CA TYR A 506 9.08 -17.85 -12.58
C TYR A 506 10.45 -17.21 -12.34
N SER A 507 11.45 -17.60 -13.12
CA SER A 507 12.77 -16.99 -13.00
C SER A 507 12.73 -15.48 -13.32
N PRO A 508 13.48 -14.62 -12.60
CA PRO A 508 13.54 -13.17 -12.83
C PRO A 508 13.87 -12.70 -14.25
N ASP A 509 14.41 -13.55 -15.12
CA ASP A 509 14.66 -13.24 -16.54
C ASP A 509 13.54 -13.64 -17.49
N THR A 510 12.49 -14.27 -16.97
CA THR A 510 11.28 -14.61 -17.74
C THR A 510 10.59 -13.32 -18.17
N SER A 511 10.30 -13.17 -19.47
CA SER A 511 9.52 -12.04 -20.00
C SER A 511 8.06 -12.10 -19.59
N VAL A 512 7.38 -10.94 -19.59
CA VAL A 512 5.92 -10.83 -19.50
C VAL A 512 5.38 -10.33 -20.85
N PRO A 513 4.42 -11.03 -21.49
CA PRO A 513 3.71 -12.23 -21.02
C PRO A 513 4.58 -13.49 -20.87
N ILE A 514 4.16 -14.40 -20.00
CA ILE A 514 4.90 -15.62 -19.65
C ILE A 514 4.97 -16.59 -20.84
N PRO A 515 6.17 -16.95 -21.33
CA PRO A 515 6.33 -17.95 -22.38
C PRO A 515 5.94 -19.36 -21.92
N LYS A 516 5.49 -20.20 -22.85
CA LYS A 516 5.28 -21.63 -22.58
C LYS A 516 6.59 -22.28 -22.13
N GLY A 517 6.54 -23.07 -21.06
CA GLY A 517 7.72 -23.75 -20.51
C GLY A 517 8.70 -22.82 -19.78
N ALA A 518 8.28 -21.60 -19.40
CA ALA A 518 9.08 -20.72 -18.55
C ALA A 518 9.57 -21.45 -17.28
N LYS A 519 10.81 -21.17 -16.88
CA LYS A 519 11.44 -21.85 -15.76
C LYS A 519 10.77 -21.45 -14.46
N LEU A 520 10.41 -22.46 -13.66
CA LEU A 520 9.91 -22.30 -12.30
C LEU A 520 11.03 -22.53 -11.30
N LEU A 521 11.08 -21.68 -10.29
CA LEU A 521 12.02 -21.72 -9.18
C LEU A 521 11.26 -21.98 -7.88
N LYS A 522 11.79 -22.88 -7.07
CA LYS A 522 11.36 -23.02 -5.68
C LYS A 522 11.98 -21.90 -4.86
N VAL A 523 11.14 -21.15 -4.15
CA VAL A 523 11.59 -20.13 -3.22
C VAL A 523 12.08 -20.86 -1.96
N PRO A 524 13.27 -20.54 -1.41
CA PRO A 524 13.87 -21.28 -0.30
C PRO A 524 13.20 -20.98 1.05
N ALA A 525 11.89 -21.20 1.18
CA ALA A 525 11.14 -20.93 2.40
C ALA A 525 11.58 -21.77 3.62
N TYR A 526 12.32 -22.86 3.41
CA TYR A 526 12.85 -23.70 4.48
C TYR A 526 13.93 -23.01 5.32
N THR A 527 14.53 -21.92 4.84
CA THR A 527 15.49 -21.11 5.60
C THR A 527 14.83 -20.07 6.48
N LEU A 528 13.50 -19.90 6.38
CA LEU A 528 12.74 -18.91 7.13
C LEU A 528 12.37 -19.44 8.51
N ASP A 529 12.18 -18.51 9.44
CA ASP A 529 11.76 -18.81 10.80
C ASP A 529 10.30 -19.28 10.81
N LYS A 530 10.10 -20.55 11.20
CA LYS A 530 8.79 -21.18 11.25
C LYS A 530 7.84 -20.51 12.24
N GLU A 531 8.36 -19.99 13.35
CA GLU A 531 7.53 -19.31 14.35
C GLU A 531 6.98 -18.01 13.77
N LYS A 532 7.80 -17.25 13.04
CA LYS A 532 7.36 -16.05 12.32
C LYS A 532 6.30 -16.36 11.27
N ILE A 533 6.45 -17.46 10.52
CA ILE A 533 5.43 -17.89 9.56
C ILE A 533 4.12 -18.25 10.28
N ASN A 534 4.19 -18.99 11.39
CA ASN A 534 3.01 -19.35 12.18
C ASN A 534 2.29 -18.11 12.73
N LEU A 535 3.04 -17.09 13.18
CA LEU A 535 2.48 -15.83 13.66
C LEU A 535 1.86 -15.01 12.52
N ALA A 536 2.59 -14.79 11.42
CA ALA A 536 2.09 -13.97 10.32
C ALA A 536 0.83 -14.54 9.66
N TYR A 537 0.71 -15.87 9.56
CA TYR A 537 -0.39 -16.56 8.86
C TYR A 537 -1.36 -17.31 9.78
N MET A 538 -1.26 -17.09 11.11
CA MET A 538 -2.08 -17.78 12.12
C MET A 538 -2.14 -19.30 11.96
N LEU A 539 -0.99 -19.93 11.70
CA LEU A 539 -0.91 -21.38 11.57
C LEU A 539 -0.78 -22.04 12.94
N ASN A 540 -1.16 -23.31 13.03
CA ASN A 540 -0.92 -24.16 14.21
C ASN A 540 -1.47 -23.58 15.54
N GLY A 541 -2.63 -22.92 15.49
CA GLY A 541 -3.27 -22.32 16.67
C GLY A 541 -2.63 -21.01 17.16
N SER A 542 -1.73 -20.42 16.36
CA SER A 542 -1.12 -19.13 16.63
C SER A 542 -2.15 -18.01 16.80
N PRO A 543 -1.97 -17.08 17.76
CA PRO A 543 -2.89 -15.96 17.97
C PRO A 543 -2.73 -14.84 16.92
N GLY A 544 -1.77 -14.96 16.01
CA GLY A 544 -1.34 -13.85 15.16
C GLY A 544 -0.37 -12.92 15.91
N GLY A 545 0.14 -11.90 15.23
CA GLY A 545 1.06 -10.95 15.85
C GLY A 545 1.41 -9.77 14.96
N TYR A 546 2.26 -8.90 15.51
CA TYR A 546 2.76 -7.70 14.84
C TYR A 546 4.29 -7.73 14.76
N LYS A 547 4.85 -7.34 13.61
CA LYS A 547 6.31 -7.23 13.49
C LYS A 547 6.82 -6.06 14.32
N VAL A 548 8.01 -6.21 14.89
CA VAL A 548 8.72 -5.11 15.55
C VAL A 548 9.23 -4.15 14.47
N PRO A 549 8.72 -2.91 14.39
CA PRO A 549 9.18 -1.98 13.36
C PRO A 549 10.58 -1.45 13.69
N SER A 550 11.32 -1.08 12.64
CA SER A 550 12.45 -0.17 12.74
C SER A 550 12.01 1.15 13.38
N LEU A 551 12.92 1.77 14.12
CA LEU A 551 12.72 3.10 14.70
C LEU A 551 13.42 4.20 13.89
N LEU A 552 13.96 3.89 12.71
CA LEU A 552 14.55 4.89 11.83
C LEU A 552 13.45 5.78 11.25
N GLY A 553 13.66 7.10 11.23
CA GLY A 553 12.70 8.03 10.63
C GLY A 553 11.42 8.28 11.42
N LEU A 554 11.32 7.87 12.70
CA LEU A 554 10.12 8.04 13.55
C LEU A 554 9.53 9.46 13.54
N TYR A 555 10.36 10.49 13.42
CA TYR A 555 9.91 11.88 13.36
C TYR A 555 8.90 12.13 12.23
N TRP A 556 9.06 11.44 11.10
CA TRP A 556 8.23 11.57 9.90
C TRP A 556 7.01 10.65 9.91
N GLY A 557 6.85 9.81 10.95
CA GLY A 557 5.89 8.72 10.98
C GLY A 557 4.65 8.93 11.85
N ALA A 558 4.58 9.99 12.67
CA ALA A 558 3.45 10.20 13.59
C ALA A 558 2.09 10.32 12.84
N PRO A 559 1.01 9.67 13.31
CA PRO A 559 0.82 9.01 14.61
C PRO A 559 1.49 7.63 14.73
N TYR A 560 1.37 6.93 15.87
CA TYR A 560 2.09 5.66 16.09
C TYR A 560 1.16 4.47 16.38
N LEU A 561 1.77 3.27 16.32
CA LEU A 561 1.15 1.93 16.29
C LEU A 561 0.51 1.57 14.95
N HIS A 562 0.22 0.29 14.75
CA HIS A 562 -0.32 -0.24 13.50
C HIS A 562 -1.68 0.35 13.11
N ASP A 563 -2.48 0.78 14.08
CA ASP A 563 -3.78 1.43 13.88
C ASP A 563 -3.65 2.97 13.80
N GLY A 564 -2.47 3.53 14.05
CA GLY A 564 -2.25 4.98 14.13
C GLY A 564 -2.97 5.63 15.33
N GLY A 565 -3.44 4.85 16.31
CA GLY A 565 -4.29 5.38 17.39
C GLY A 565 -3.55 6.27 18.40
N VAL A 566 -2.23 6.37 18.33
CA VAL A 566 -1.41 7.16 19.26
C VAL A 566 -1.05 8.49 18.65
N ALA A 567 -1.94 9.46 18.86
CA ALA A 567 -1.80 10.81 18.34
C ALA A 567 -2.01 11.85 19.46
N VAL A 568 -1.08 12.79 19.56
CA VAL A 568 -1.23 13.97 20.42
C VAL A 568 -0.73 15.20 19.67
N GLY A 569 -1.52 16.27 19.67
CA GLY A 569 -1.16 17.53 19.04
C GLY A 569 -0.16 18.33 19.87
N GLN A 570 -0.09 19.64 19.61
CA GLN A 570 0.79 20.51 20.38
C GLN A 570 0.24 20.80 21.79
N ASN A 571 -1.09 20.85 21.95
CA ASN A 571 -1.73 21.01 23.24
C ASN A 571 -2.10 19.64 23.85
N VAL A 572 -1.27 19.17 24.77
CA VAL A 572 -1.40 17.86 25.43
C VAL A 572 -2.63 17.71 26.33
N GLU A 573 -3.38 18.76 26.62
CA GLU A 573 -4.61 18.67 27.43
C GLU A 573 -5.88 18.57 26.58
N SER A 574 -5.88 19.09 25.36
CA SER A 574 -7.08 19.15 24.51
C SER A 574 -6.97 18.43 23.17
N GLU A 575 -5.76 18.16 22.68
CA GLU A 575 -5.49 17.54 21.37
C GLU A 575 -5.04 16.09 21.58
N LEU A 576 -5.94 15.28 22.12
CA LEU A 576 -5.68 13.89 22.53
C LEU A 576 -6.37 12.89 21.60
N GLY A 577 -5.64 11.85 21.20
CA GLY A 577 -6.15 10.80 20.31
C GLY A 577 -6.45 11.31 18.91
N MET A 578 -6.92 10.40 18.05
CA MET A 578 -7.28 10.72 16.67
C MET A 578 -8.44 11.74 16.61
N THR A 579 -9.38 11.65 17.54
CA THR A 579 -10.53 12.57 17.67
C THR A 579 -10.11 14.00 18.03
N GLY A 580 -9.04 14.16 18.80
CA GLY A 580 -8.47 15.46 19.17
C GLY A 580 -7.49 16.02 18.14
N THR A 581 -7.01 15.20 17.20
CA THR A 581 -5.94 15.55 16.25
C THR A 581 -6.39 15.37 14.80
N VAL A 582 -6.05 14.23 14.17
CA VAL A 582 -6.20 13.94 12.74
C VAL A 582 -7.63 14.14 12.26
N SER A 583 -8.63 13.71 13.04
CA SER A 583 -10.06 13.91 12.69
C SER A 583 -10.49 15.37 12.63
N LYS A 584 -9.72 16.29 13.23
CA LYS A 584 -9.94 17.74 13.20
C LYS A 584 -9.02 18.47 12.22
N GLY A 585 -8.21 17.75 11.44
CA GLY A 585 -7.17 18.33 10.61
C GLY A 585 -6.02 18.95 11.42
N ILE A 586 -5.86 18.55 12.68
CA ILE A 586 -4.72 18.94 13.51
C ILE A 586 -3.68 17.84 13.40
N GLU A 587 -2.48 18.22 12.98
CA GLU A 587 -1.41 17.26 12.78
C GLU A 587 -0.83 16.78 14.12
N PRO A 588 -0.60 15.47 14.28
CA PRO A 588 0.07 14.95 15.47
C PRO A 588 1.47 15.54 15.62
N ASN A 589 1.81 15.96 16.83
CA ASN A 589 3.16 16.36 17.18
C ASN A 589 3.97 15.07 17.47
N PRO A 590 5.08 14.80 16.75
CA PRO A 590 5.85 13.56 16.93
C PRO A 590 6.38 13.36 18.36
N PHE A 591 6.78 14.45 19.03
CA PHE A 591 7.30 14.42 20.39
C PHE A 591 6.21 14.09 21.41
N ASN A 592 5.07 14.77 21.36
CA ASN A 592 3.96 14.52 22.28
C ASN A 592 3.29 13.16 22.02
N SER A 593 3.22 12.74 20.76
CA SER A 593 2.69 11.42 20.39
C SER A 593 3.60 10.29 20.89
N LEU A 594 4.94 10.44 20.84
CA LEU A 594 5.87 9.49 21.47
C LEU A 594 5.80 9.54 23.00
N ARG A 595 5.59 10.73 23.59
CA ARG A 595 5.33 10.82 25.03
C ARG A 595 4.10 10.00 25.39
N ALA A 596 3.00 10.12 24.65
CA ALA A 596 1.82 9.29 24.85
C ALA A 596 2.05 7.81 24.56
N LEU A 597 3.09 7.44 23.81
CA LEU A 597 3.47 6.04 23.62
C LEU A 597 4.07 5.41 24.87
N ILE A 598 4.80 6.19 25.65
CA ILE A 598 5.61 5.70 26.78
C ILE A 598 5.17 6.24 28.15
N ASP A 599 4.17 7.09 28.22
CA ASP A 599 3.62 7.63 29.48
C ASP A 599 2.24 7.03 29.77
N GLN A 600 2.12 6.30 30.87
CA GLN A 600 0.91 5.55 31.22
C GLN A 600 -0.31 6.47 31.37
N ASN A 601 -0.14 7.63 32.01
CA ASN A 601 -1.25 8.53 32.30
C ASN A 601 -1.74 9.24 31.05
N LEU A 602 -0.81 9.76 30.25
CA LEU A 602 -1.16 10.39 28.97
C LEU A 602 -1.76 9.36 28.01
N ARG A 603 -1.21 8.15 27.97
CA ARG A 603 -1.73 7.07 27.13
C ARG A 603 -3.16 6.70 27.47
N ARG A 604 -3.50 6.59 28.76
CA ARG A 604 -4.88 6.35 29.21
C ARG A 604 -5.84 7.41 28.66
N LYS A 605 -5.48 8.70 28.72
CA LYS A 605 -6.31 9.78 28.16
C LYS A 605 -6.48 9.67 26.64
N VAL A 606 -5.41 9.31 25.92
CA VAL A 606 -5.46 9.10 24.45
C VAL A 606 -6.40 7.95 24.09
N ILE A 607 -6.30 6.81 24.77
CA ILE A 607 -7.18 5.66 24.56
C ILE A 607 -8.63 6.02 24.86
N GLU A 608 -8.89 6.75 25.95
CA GLU A 608 -10.22 7.23 26.31
C GLU A 608 -10.80 8.19 25.25
N ALA A 609 -9.99 9.11 24.74
CA ALA A 609 -10.38 10.02 23.66
C ALA A 609 -10.76 9.29 22.37
N ASN A 610 -10.06 8.20 22.03
CA ASN A 610 -10.40 7.35 20.88
C ASN A 610 -11.68 6.54 21.13
N LYS A 611 -11.81 5.92 22.32
CA LYS A 611 -12.98 5.12 22.72
C LYS A 611 -14.28 5.93 22.78
N ASN A 612 -14.20 7.26 22.92
CA ASN A 612 -15.37 8.13 22.87
C ASN A 612 -15.91 8.37 21.44
N SER A 613 -15.23 7.88 20.39
CA SER A 613 -15.73 7.89 19.02
C SER A 613 -16.26 6.52 18.61
N LYS A 614 -17.51 6.47 18.14
CA LYS A 614 -18.10 5.26 17.56
C LYS A 614 -17.42 4.88 16.24
N ASP A 615 -17.10 5.88 15.41
CA ASP A 615 -16.45 5.66 14.12
C ASP A 615 -15.08 4.99 14.29
N LEU A 616 -14.28 5.40 15.29
CA LEU A 616 -12.98 4.79 15.57
C LEU A 616 -13.09 3.39 16.18
N GLN A 617 -14.09 3.15 17.04
CA GLN A 617 -14.34 1.80 17.55
C GLN A 617 -14.70 0.84 16.42
N ASP A 618 -15.55 1.27 15.50
CA ASP A 618 -15.96 0.47 14.33
C ASP A 618 -14.83 0.24 13.33
N ALA A 619 -13.85 1.15 13.28
CA ALA A 619 -12.65 1.01 12.46
C ALA A 619 -11.48 0.38 13.21
N HIS A 620 -11.69 -0.12 14.43
CA HIS A 620 -10.65 -0.75 15.24
C HIS A 620 -9.42 0.15 15.50
N ILE A 621 -9.65 1.45 15.72
CA ILE A 621 -8.61 2.45 15.99
C ILE A 621 -8.65 2.81 17.47
N THR A 622 -7.81 2.16 18.27
CA THR A 622 -7.87 2.25 19.74
C THR A 622 -6.66 2.95 20.32
N GLY A 623 -5.49 2.75 19.72
CA GLY A 623 -4.20 3.09 20.30
C GLY A 623 -3.94 2.29 21.57
N GLU A 624 -4.37 1.04 21.71
CA GLU A 624 -4.07 0.23 22.90
C GLU A 624 -2.79 -0.61 22.76
N GLY A 625 -2.35 -1.24 23.86
CA GLY A 625 -1.17 -2.11 23.89
C GLY A 625 0.18 -1.39 23.92
N HIS A 626 1.25 -2.16 23.72
CA HIS A 626 2.64 -1.69 23.84
C HIS A 626 2.91 -1.02 25.20
N GLU A 627 2.56 -1.71 26.29
CA GLU A 627 2.60 -1.18 27.67
C GLU A 627 4.03 -1.15 28.27
N TYR A 628 4.96 -0.50 27.57
CA TYR A 628 6.35 -0.30 27.99
C TYR A 628 6.55 1.16 28.42
N TRP A 629 6.32 1.42 29.71
CA TRP A 629 6.29 2.78 30.24
C TRP A 629 7.68 3.30 30.61
N VAL A 630 7.90 4.58 30.34
CA VAL A 630 9.06 5.38 30.72
C VAL A 630 8.54 6.67 31.34
N ASP A 631 8.07 6.57 32.57
CA ASP A 631 7.50 7.65 33.35
C ASP A 631 7.78 7.45 34.85
N SER A 632 7.17 8.27 35.72
CA SER A 632 7.40 8.18 37.16
C SER A 632 6.88 6.89 37.79
N SER A 633 5.89 6.22 37.18
CA SER A 633 5.36 4.94 37.67
C SER A 633 6.38 3.80 37.55
N THR A 634 7.34 3.94 36.63
CA THR A 634 8.42 2.99 36.36
C THR A 634 9.79 3.54 36.77
N GLY A 635 9.83 4.62 37.55
CA GLY A 635 11.06 5.18 38.14
C GLY A 635 11.88 6.08 37.23
N PHE A 636 11.32 6.55 36.11
CA PHE A 636 11.97 7.52 35.21
C PHE A 636 11.50 8.94 35.50
N SER A 637 12.46 9.88 35.51
CA SER A 637 12.16 11.31 35.62
C SER A 637 11.65 11.87 34.29
N LYS A 638 10.92 12.99 34.34
CA LYS A 638 10.51 13.73 33.12
C LYS A 638 11.69 14.05 32.20
N GLN A 639 12.84 14.42 32.77
CA GLN A 639 14.04 14.71 31.99
C GLN A 639 14.61 13.45 31.30
N GLU A 640 14.44 12.27 31.88
CA GLU A 640 14.82 11.00 31.24
C GLU A 640 13.88 10.63 30.12
N GLN A 641 12.57 10.79 30.32
CA GLN A 641 11.55 10.59 29.29
C GLN A 641 11.79 11.55 28.11
N ASP A 642 11.99 12.85 28.37
CA ASP A 642 12.26 13.85 27.32
C ASP A 642 13.56 13.56 26.57
N ALA A 643 14.58 13.08 27.26
CA ALA A 643 15.84 12.68 26.64
C ALA A 643 15.65 11.44 25.74
N LEU A 644 14.86 10.45 26.18
CA LEU A 644 14.53 9.28 25.38
C LEU A 644 13.77 9.68 24.10
N ILE A 645 12.74 10.52 24.20
CA ILE A 645 11.95 10.95 23.03
C ILE A 645 12.85 11.69 22.03
N ASN A 646 13.70 12.60 22.49
CA ASN A 646 14.65 13.30 21.63
C ASN A 646 15.64 12.34 20.95
N TYR A 647 16.11 11.32 21.68
CA TYR A 647 16.97 10.28 21.11
C TYR A 647 16.24 9.49 20.03
N LEU A 648 14.99 9.08 20.27
CA LEU A 648 14.17 8.33 19.30
C LEU A 648 13.87 9.14 18.03
N LEU A 649 13.52 10.42 18.17
CA LEU A 649 13.18 11.28 17.03
C LEU A 649 14.37 11.62 16.13
N THR A 650 15.60 11.39 16.59
CA THR A 650 16.84 11.71 15.86
C THR A 650 17.55 10.48 15.29
N LEU A 651 16.91 9.30 15.34
CA LEU A 651 17.41 8.09 14.71
C LEU A 651 17.26 8.20 13.18
N GLU A 652 18.36 7.92 12.47
CA GLU A 652 18.50 8.00 11.01
C GLU A 652 19.12 6.72 10.44
#